data_AF-A0A3M2C7T1-F1
#
_entry.id   AF-A0A3M2C7T1-F1
#
_cell.length_a   1.000
_cell.length_b   1.000
_cell.length_c   1.000
_cell.angle_alpha   90.00
_cell.angle_beta   90.00
_cell.angle_gamma   90.00
#
_symmetry.space_group_name_H-M   'P 1'
#
loop_
_entity.id
_entity.type
_entity.pdbx_description
1 polymer ?
#
loop_
_entity_poly.entity_id
_entity_poly.type
_entity_poly.pdbx_seq_one_letter_code
_entity_poly.pdbx_strand_id
1 'polypeptide(L)'
;MAMSNRERLARGLEQLREGLTPFVERELRARLGKKWLETVSSQLRFGLERDERGDVKWDTAALLKAMGDNWQSAFRQVLGYFERSLVGELREVRNRLAHEEAFSSDDAYRALDSMQRLLQAVAASEQSEAVGRLKVELQRTVFAEQRRSQVRSALAVEGRPEAGLEPWRNVMSPHPDVASGRYVQAEFAADLAQVHRGEGSEEYLDPVEFYRRTFITAGLHDLLADALRRLQGKGGEPVVELQTNFGGGKTHAMLALYHLFGGTPSDRLPGLEPVLVKAGLERAAEARRAVLVGTALSPGSVRKKPDKTEVRTLWGELAWQLGGAEGFARIADSDRLSVPPGSEQLCALFRRYAPCLVLIDEWVAYARLTVGKRDLPAGDFEAQASFAQALTEAARASDRTLVVATVPSSRIEIGGEHGEMALDTLRNVLERVGKPWRPATAEEGFEIVRRRLFEPMVEKTKFAARDAVIEAFARMYRANAADFPAGCGEAPYRRKLEAAYPIHPELFDRLYEDWSTLDTFQRTRGVLRLLAKVIHRLWETNDLSLMILPASVAMDDQEVKSEITRYLDDVWEPIISQDVDGPGSLPLELDRSNPNLGRYSASRRVARTLYLATASGAQSKNPGIDDRRLRLGCAQPGEPAAVFGDALRRLSDRAKHLHQDGNRYWISTKPNLNRLAEDRAGELRREPEKLHEKIVRRLRRERQRGGFAGVHVAPESSADVPDEARARLVILPPAAPHRGAQTASPALELAAEILDHRGNAPRLRRNTLAFLAADERALADLEEAVAQHLAWESILDDEEQLNLDAFQRRQAKSKKTSSEETVVLRLHETWTHALVPNQPEPTAEVDWEVLRVQGNGSLAERVSRRLEREESLLPRMGGLRLRHELDKHLWRDRDHVAVGELAEYFARYLYLPRVRDRETVIAAVADGASLLVIDDTFGIAEGYDEATGRYRGLRAGQATNAVIDDHTLVVKPEAALRQEHQETGRARGAVGAPGEAAPGGSSAAAGGPPPQSAGAAEPVKPTVFHGSARLDPVRVGSDAGRIAEEVIQHLSTLPGAEVEVTLEIHVRVRDGVDDDVVRTVSENCNSLRFSNHGFE
;
A
#
# COMPACT_ATOMS: atom_id res chain seq x y z
N MET A 1 -12.48 44.30 18.94
CA MET A 1 -12.12 42.86 19.03
C MET A 1 -13.40 42.05 18.96
N ALA A 2 -13.37 40.80 18.50
CA ALA A 2 -14.54 39.93 18.56
C ALA A 2 -14.77 39.46 20.00
N MET A 3 -16.02 39.45 20.46
CA MET A 3 -16.39 38.94 21.79
C MET A 3 -16.10 37.44 21.88
N SER A 4 -15.55 36.97 22.99
CA SER A 4 -15.28 35.53 23.18
C SER A 4 -16.55 34.73 23.53
N ASN A 5 -16.52 33.40 23.33
CA ASN A 5 -17.64 32.54 23.74
C ASN A 5 -17.85 32.58 25.27
N ARG A 6 -16.76 32.74 26.05
CA ARG A 6 -16.82 32.92 27.51
C ARG A 6 -17.53 34.22 27.89
N GLU A 7 -17.24 35.34 27.21
CA GLU A 7 -17.94 36.62 27.39
C GLU A 7 -19.42 36.55 26.99
N ARG A 8 -19.75 35.87 25.88
CA ARG A 8 -21.15 35.66 25.46
C ARG A 8 -21.95 34.93 26.53
N LEU A 9 -21.38 33.88 27.12
CA LEU A 9 -22.03 33.11 28.17
C LEU A 9 -22.13 33.87 29.50
N ALA A 10 -21.12 34.67 29.86
CA ALA A 10 -21.20 35.55 31.02
C ALA A 10 -22.37 36.55 30.89
N ARG A 11 -22.50 37.22 29.73
CA ARG A 11 -23.63 38.14 29.44
C ARG A 11 -24.97 37.42 29.36
N GLY A 12 -25.00 36.19 28.85
CA GLY A 12 -26.20 35.34 28.85
C GLY A 12 -26.68 35.00 30.26
N LEU A 13 -25.76 34.59 31.16
CA LEU A 13 -26.07 34.27 32.56
C LEU A 13 -26.44 35.49 33.42
N GLU A 14 -26.00 36.68 33.01
CA GLU A 14 -26.42 37.97 33.58
C GLU A 14 -27.88 38.30 33.22
N GLN A 15 -28.23 38.22 31.94
CA GLN A 15 -29.62 38.37 31.49
C GLN A 15 -30.55 37.26 32.06
N LEU A 16 -30.03 36.05 32.21
CA LEU A 16 -30.74 34.96 32.89
C LEU A 16 -31.06 35.29 34.35
N ARG A 17 -30.08 35.83 35.11
CA ARG A 17 -30.24 36.28 36.50
C ARG A 17 -31.33 37.35 36.62
N GLU A 18 -31.27 38.35 35.75
CA GLU A 18 -32.20 39.48 35.75
C GLU A 18 -33.64 39.06 35.42
N GLY A 19 -33.84 38.25 34.39
CA GLY A 19 -35.18 37.80 34.01
C GLY A 19 -35.80 36.77 34.97
N LEU A 20 -34.98 35.92 35.61
CA LEU A 20 -35.48 34.92 36.57
C LEU A 20 -35.78 35.51 37.96
N THR A 21 -35.02 36.49 38.44
CA THR A 21 -35.12 36.97 39.84
C THR A 21 -36.55 37.40 40.26
N PRO A 22 -37.27 38.25 39.50
CA PRO A 22 -38.62 38.67 39.87
C PRO A 22 -39.64 37.52 39.90
N PHE A 23 -39.49 36.55 39.00
CA PHE A 23 -40.34 35.35 38.95
C PHE A 23 -40.07 34.42 40.16
N VAL A 24 -38.79 34.12 40.41
CA VAL A 24 -38.35 33.22 41.47
C VAL A 24 -38.78 33.74 42.84
N GLU A 25 -38.58 35.03 43.10
CA GLU A 25 -39.04 35.62 44.36
C GLU A 25 -40.56 35.63 44.50
N ARG A 26 -41.31 35.92 43.44
CA ARG A 26 -42.78 35.91 43.48
C ARG A 26 -43.33 34.55 43.89
N GLU A 27 -42.88 33.47 43.24
CA GLU A 27 -43.36 32.12 43.55
C GLU A 27 -42.90 31.63 44.92
N LEU A 28 -41.66 31.92 45.33
CA LEU A 28 -41.17 31.57 46.69
C LEU A 28 -41.94 32.33 47.78
N ARG A 29 -42.15 33.65 47.62
CA ARG A 29 -42.96 34.49 48.53
C ARG A 29 -44.40 33.97 48.61
N ALA A 30 -45.00 33.58 47.49
CA ALA A 30 -46.38 33.09 47.43
C ALA A 30 -46.57 31.69 48.04
N ARG A 31 -45.58 30.78 47.90
CA ARG A 31 -45.71 29.37 48.30
C ARG A 31 -45.10 29.02 49.65
N LEU A 32 -44.04 29.72 50.08
CA LEU A 32 -43.40 29.53 51.38
C LEU A 32 -43.76 30.63 52.39
N GLY A 33 -44.54 31.64 51.98
CA GLY A 33 -45.09 32.68 52.84
C GLY A 33 -44.03 33.58 53.49
N LYS A 34 -44.37 34.17 54.65
CA LYS A 34 -43.52 35.17 55.33
C LYS A 34 -42.11 34.70 55.73
N LYS A 35 -41.85 33.39 55.74
CA LYS A 35 -40.54 32.78 56.10
C LYS A 35 -39.75 32.25 54.90
N TRP A 36 -40.21 32.45 53.66
CA TRP A 36 -39.56 31.95 52.43
C TRP A 36 -38.04 32.18 52.40
N LEU A 37 -37.60 33.37 52.84
CA LEU A 37 -36.20 33.78 52.83
C LEU A 37 -35.35 33.05 53.89
N GLU A 38 -35.92 32.70 55.04
CA GLU A 38 -35.28 31.81 56.03
C GLU A 38 -35.15 30.38 55.48
N THR A 39 -36.22 29.88 54.85
CA THR A 39 -36.28 28.54 54.25
C THR A 39 -35.26 28.36 53.13
N VAL A 40 -35.10 29.33 52.24
CA VAL A 40 -34.13 29.25 51.13
C VAL A 40 -32.71 29.51 51.63
N SER A 41 -32.50 30.46 52.54
CA SER A 41 -31.16 30.74 53.08
C SER A 41 -30.56 29.56 53.85
N SER A 42 -31.39 28.70 54.46
CA SER A 42 -30.94 27.48 55.15
C SER A 42 -30.66 26.30 54.21
N GLN A 43 -31.08 26.37 52.93
CA GLN A 43 -30.77 25.38 51.89
C GLN A 43 -29.49 25.74 51.10
N LEU A 44 -29.09 27.01 51.09
CA LEU A 44 -27.88 27.49 50.44
C LEU A 44 -26.68 27.41 51.42
N ARG A 45 -25.52 26.92 50.95
CA ARG A 45 -24.31 26.79 51.79
C ARG A 45 -23.64 28.13 52.14
N PHE A 46 -23.97 29.15 51.36
CA PHE A 46 -23.58 30.54 51.59
C PHE A 46 -24.88 31.32 51.74
N GLY A 47 -24.98 32.14 52.79
CA GLY A 47 -26.19 32.92 53.06
C GLY A 47 -26.46 33.94 51.97
N LEU A 48 -27.73 34.25 51.73
CA LEU A 48 -28.12 35.29 50.79
C LEU A 48 -27.79 36.68 51.37
N GLU A 49 -26.83 37.37 50.75
CA GLU A 49 -26.53 38.77 51.06
C GLU A 49 -27.76 39.65 50.77
N ARG A 50 -27.93 40.71 51.58
CA ARG A 50 -28.89 41.78 51.31
C ARG A 50 -28.16 43.06 50.91
N ASP A 51 -28.80 43.86 50.07
CA ASP A 51 -28.33 45.21 49.78
C ASP A 51 -28.75 46.22 50.89
N GLU A 52 -28.37 47.48 50.72
CA GLU A 52 -28.70 48.58 51.64
C GLU A 52 -30.22 48.91 51.71
N ARG A 53 -31.03 48.35 50.81
CA ARG A 53 -32.50 48.50 50.75
C ARG A 53 -33.22 47.31 51.37
N GLY A 54 -32.51 46.21 51.62
CA GLY A 54 -33.01 44.98 52.21
C GLY A 54 -33.44 43.91 51.19
N ASP A 55 -33.23 44.14 49.90
CA ASP A 55 -33.52 43.20 48.83
C ASP A 55 -32.40 42.14 48.69
N VAL A 56 -32.72 40.99 48.07
CA VAL A 56 -31.81 39.84 48.00
C VAL A 56 -30.86 39.94 46.82
N LYS A 57 -29.55 39.85 47.10
CA LYS A 57 -28.49 39.84 46.10
C LYS A 57 -28.27 38.42 45.55
N TRP A 58 -28.97 38.09 44.47
CA TRP A 58 -28.87 36.78 43.81
C TRP A 58 -27.63 36.65 42.91
N ASP A 59 -26.88 35.56 43.09
CA ASP A 59 -25.97 35.03 42.07
C ASP A 59 -26.70 33.99 41.20
N THR A 60 -26.33 33.84 39.92
CA THR A 60 -27.04 32.99 38.95
C THR A 60 -27.14 31.51 39.38
N ALA A 61 -26.16 30.93 40.10
CA ALA A 61 -26.30 29.58 40.64
C ALA A 61 -26.99 29.52 42.00
N ALA A 62 -26.92 30.56 42.84
CA ALA A 62 -27.80 30.64 44.02
C ALA A 62 -29.28 30.63 43.57
N LEU A 63 -29.59 31.38 42.51
CA LEU A 63 -30.91 31.46 41.88
C LEU A 63 -31.34 30.12 41.23
N LEU A 64 -30.52 29.56 40.34
CA LEU A 64 -30.81 28.26 39.69
C LEU A 64 -30.87 27.11 40.71
N LYS A 65 -30.06 27.14 41.78
CA LYS A 65 -30.16 26.16 42.87
C LYS A 65 -31.45 26.34 43.66
N ALA A 66 -31.83 27.57 44.03
CA ALA A 66 -33.09 27.82 44.74
C ALA A 66 -34.31 27.32 43.94
N MET A 67 -34.30 27.49 42.60
CA MET A 67 -35.29 26.90 41.70
C MET A 67 -35.27 25.36 41.72
N GLY A 68 -34.10 24.75 41.54
CA GLY A 68 -33.96 23.29 41.45
C GLY A 68 -34.35 22.55 42.74
N ASP A 69 -33.96 23.12 43.90
CA ASP A 69 -34.20 22.53 45.22
C ASP A 69 -35.65 22.74 45.68
N ASN A 70 -36.26 23.88 45.38
CA ASN A 70 -37.68 24.16 45.66
C ASN A 70 -38.63 23.80 44.51
N TRP A 71 -38.21 22.92 43.60
CA TRP A 71 -39.02 22.62 42.41
C TRP A 71 -40.41 22.04 42.76
N GLN A 72 -40.47 21.14 43.74
CA GLN A 72 -41.73 20.52 44.16
C GLN A 72 -42.61 21.44 45.03
N SER A 73 -42.00 22.35 45.79
CA SER A 73 -42.69 23.24 46.74
C SER A 73 -43.19 24.53 46.10
N ALA A 74 -42.46 25.09 45.13
CA ALA A 74 -42.80 26.36 44.48
C ALA A 74 -43.12 26.23 42.98
N PHE A 75 -42.26 25.57 42.19
CA PHE A 75 -42.25 25.78 40.73
C PHE A 75 -43.07 24.79 39.90
N ARG A 76 -43.28 23.54 40.36
CA ARG A 76 -43.95 22.46 39.59
C ARG A 76 -45.39 22.75 39.13
N GLN A 77 -46.07 23.72 39.73
CA GLN A 77 -47.43 24.13 39.30
C GLN A 77 -47.43 25.19 38.19
N VAL A 78 -46.27 25.75 37.84
CA VAL A 78 -46.12 26.82 36.83
C VAL A 78 -45.15 26.41 35.72
N LEU A 79 -44.10 25.65 36.05
CA LEU A 79 -43.08 25.16 35.12
C LEU A 79 -43.05 23.62 35.10
N GLY A 80 -42.82 23.03 33.93
CA GLY A 80 -42.88 21.60 33.67
C GLY A 80 -41.56 20.84 33.89
N TYR A 81 -41.52 19.59 33.41
CA TYR A 81 -40.31 18.77 33.52
C TYR A 81 -39.18 19.28 32.60
N PHE A 82 -39.52 19.86 31.45
CA PHE A 82 -38.55 20.38 30.49
C PHE A 82 -37.74 21.56 31.06
N GLU A 83 -38.42 22.52 31.68
CA GLU A 83 -37.82 23.70 32.30
C GLU A 83 -36.94 23.30 33.49
N ARG A 84 -37.31 22.25 34.23
CA ARG A 84 -36.48 21.68 35.30
C ARG A 84 -35.14 21.16 34.76
N SER A 85 -35.15 20.51 33.60
CA SER A 85 -33.94 20.03 32.94
C SER A 85 -33.07 21.19 32.44
N LEU A 86 -33.67 22.26 31.90
CA LEU A 86 -32.93 23.49 31.55
C LEU A 86 -32.26 24.14 32.77
N VAL A 87 -32.95 24.19 33.93
CA VAL A 87 -32.34 24.69 35.19
C VAL A 87 -31.15 23.83 35.64
N GLY A 88 -31.18 22.51 35.38
CA GLY A 88 -30.04 21.62 35.61
C GLY A 88 -28.87 21.95 34.68
N GLU A 89 -29.11 21.93 33.36
CA GLU A 89 -28.12 22.20 32.31
C GLU A 89 -27.43 23.56 32.52
N LEU A 90 -28.20 24.62 32.80
CA LEU A 90 -27.67 25.97 33.00
C LEU A 90 -26.86 26.10 34.30
N ARG A 91 -27.13 25.27 35.31
CA ARG A 91 -26.33 25.23 36.54
C ARG A 91 -24.96 24.60 36.29
N GLU A 92 -24.88 23.59 35.40
CA GLU A 92 -23.62 23.01 34.95
C GLU A 92 -22.83 23.99 34.08
N VAL A 93 -23.48 24.66 33.10
CA VAL A 93 -22.86 25.72 32.29
C VAL A 93 -22.27 26.84 33.18
N ARG A 94 -23.01 27.32 34.19
CA ARG A 94 -22.51 28.32 35.15
C ARG A 94 -21.26 27.81 35.88
N ASN A 95 -21.27 26.55 36.33
CA ASN A 95 -20.12 25.98 37.05
C ASN A 95 -18.89 25.83 36.14
N ARG A 96 -19.04 25.30 34.92
CA ARG A 96 -17.96 25.21 33.92
C ARG A 96 -17.35 26.61 33.64
N LEU A 97 -18.19 27.64 33.51
CA LEU A 97 -17.77 29.03 33.29
C LEU A 97 -16.98 29.61 34.49
N ALA A 98 -17.32 29.21 35.71
CA ALA A 98 -16.63 29.61 36.93
C ALA A 98 -15.32 28.84 37.16
N HIS A 99 -15.15 27.65 36.58
CA HIS A 99 -13.91 26.88 36.56
C HIS A 99 -12.99 27.22 35.37
N GLU A 100 -13.26 28.32 34.67
CA GLU A 100 -12.49 28.84 33.53
C GLU A 100 -12.42 27.91 32.30
N GLU A 101 -13.34 26.94 32.19
CA GLU A 101 -13.33 25.97 31.09
C GLU A 101 -13.53 26.63 29.71
N ALA A 102 -12.96 25.98 28.69
CA ALA A 102 -13.21 26.34 27.29
C ALA A 102 -14.61 25.88 26.85
N PHE A 103 -15.26 26.71 26.01
CA PHE A 103 -16.54 26.42 25.40
C PHE A 103 -16.42 26.48 23.88
N SER A 104 -16.82 25.41 23.19
CA SER A 104 -16.98 25.45 21.73
C SER A 104 -18.10 26.43 21.34
N SER A 105 -18.17 26.79 20.06
CA SER A 105 -19.27 27.62 19.56
C SER A 105 -20.63 26.89 19.64
N ASP A 106 -20.63 25.55 19.61
CA ASP A 106 -21.85 24.75 19.74
C ASP A 106 -22.29 24.61 21.21
N ASP A 107 -21.35 24.42 22.15
CA ASP A 107 -21.64 24.53 23.60
C ASP A 107 -22.27 25.89 23.91
N ALA A 108 -21.65 26.97 23.39
CA ALA A 108 -22.09 28.33 23.65
C ALA A 108 -23.45 28.62 23.02
N TYR A 109 -23.70 28.12 21.80
CA TYR A 109 -25.01 28.23 21.14
C TYR A 109 -26.09 27.46 21.91
N ARG A 110 -25.82 26.21 22.31
CA ARG A 110 -26.75 25.36 23.09
C ARG A 110 -27.11 26.04 24.41
N ALA A 111 -26.11 26.49 25.16
CA ALA A 111 -26.33 27.15 26.43
C ALA A 111 -27.17 28.44 26.28
N LEU A 112 -26.90 29.28 25.27
CA LEU A 112 -27.71 30.48 24.99
C LEU A 112 -29.15 30.12 24.57
N ASP A 113 -29.37 29.04 23.82
CA ASP A 113 -30.71 28.55 23.48
C ASP A 113 -31.49 28.08 24.73
N SER A 114 -30.82 27.34 25.63
CA SER A 114 -31.40 26.90 26.90
C SER A 114 -31.72 28.07 27.84
N MET A 115 -30.86 29.10 27.90
CA MET A 115 -31.16 30.34 28.62
C MET A 115 -32.39 31.05 28.05
N GLN A 116 -32.47 31.19 26.71
CA GLN A 116 -33.58 31.87 26.05
C GLN A 116 -34.91 31.15 26.29
N ARG A 117 -34.95 29.82 26.18
CA ARG A 117 -36.16 29.02 26.43
C ARG A 117 -36.66 29.14 27.87
N LEU A 118 -35.75 29.12 28.85
CA LEU A 118 -36.12 29.26 30.26
C LEU A 118 -36.66 30.67 30.56
N LEU A 119 -36.08 31.71 29.95
CA LEU A 119 -36.59 33.09 30.05
C LEU A 119 -37.97 33.25 29.40
N GLN A 120 -38.22 32.59 28.27
CA GLN A 120 -39.56 32.54 27.64
C GLN A 120 -40.59 31.85 28.53
N ALA A 121 -40.23 30.75 29.19
CA ALA A 121 -41.13 30.01 30.08
C ALA A 121 -41.56 30.80 31.33
N VAL A 122 -40.78 31.79 31.78
CA VAL A 122 -41.15 32.72 32.87
C VAL A 122 -41.73 34.05 32.37
N ALA A 123 -41.94 34.19 31.06
CA ALA A 123 -42.38 35.42 30.38
C ALA A 123 -41.43 36.64 30.50
N ALA A 124 -40.14 36.43 30.71
CA ALA A 124 -39.10 37.48 30.70
C ALA A 124 -38.66 37.80 29.24
N SER A 125 -39.55 38.48 28.49
CA SER A 125 -39.41 38.72 27.05
C SER A 125 -38.16 39.51 26.67
N GLU A 126 -37.90 40.65 27.34
CA GLU A 126 -36.77 41.54 27.07
C GLU A 126 -35.42 40.83 27.20
N GLN A 127 -35.24 40.09 28.30
CA GLN A 127 -34.02 39.32 28.58
C GLN A 127 -33.90 38.12 27.62
N SER A 128 -35.02 37.48 27.26
CA SER A 128 -35.06 36.47 26.18
C SER A 128 -34.59 37.03 24.84
N GLU A 129 -34.97 38.25 24.48
CA GLU A 129 -34.52 38.93 23.26
C GLU A 129 -33.05 39.40 23.33
N ALA A 130 -32.56 39.77 24.52
CA ALA A 130 -31.14 40.05 24.73
C ALA A 130 -30.28 38.79 24.53
N VAL A 131 -30.66 37.65 25.12
CA VAL A 131 -29.99 36.36 24.90
C VAL A 131 -30.13 35.90 23.44
N GLY A 132 -31.30 36.08 22.83
CA GLY A 132 -31.53 35.80 21.42
C GLY A 132 -30.60 36.58 20.47
N ARG A 133 -30.31 37.85 20.79
CA ARG A 133 -29.34 38.68 20.04
C ARG A 133 -27.91 38.13 20.15
N LEU A 134 -27.47 37.72 21.35
CA LEU A 134 -26.16 37.07 21.55
C LEU A 134 -26.04 35.76 20.74
N LYS A 135 -27.13 34.98 20.68
CA LYS A 135 -27.20 33.72 19.93
C LYS A 135 -27.07 33.94 18.41
N VAL A 136 -27.75 34.97 17.87
CA VAL A 136 -27.65 35.35 16.45
C VAL A 136 -26.28 35.96 16.11
N GLU A 137 -25.67 36.72 17.01
CA GLU A 137 -24.31 37.24 16.82
C GLU A 137 -23.25 36.12 16.75
N LEU A 138 -23.39 35.10 17.62
CA LEU A 138 -22.54 33.91 17.59
C LEU A 138 -22.66 33.18 16.25
N GLN A 139 -23.88 32.90 15.79
CA GLN A 139 -24.11 32.29 14.46
C GLN A 139 -23.48 33.11 13.34
N ARG A 140 -23.69 34.45 13.31
CA ARG A 140 -23.08 35.33 12.31
C ARG A 140 -21.56 35.31 12.33
N THR A 141 -20.96 35.12 13.51
CA THR A 141 -19.51 34.99 13.67
C THR A 141 -19.02 33.66 13.11
N VAL A 142 -19.65 32.53 13.48
CA VAL A 142 -19.34 31.20 12.94
C VAL A 142 -19.48 31.17 11.41
N PHE A 143 -20.58 31.67 10.85
CA PHE A 143 -20.76 31.78 9.40
C PHE A 143 -19.81 32.78 8.71
N ALA A 144 -19.14 33.68 9.46
CA ALA A 144 -18.08 34.53 8.91
C ALA A 144 -16.70 33.86 8.99
N GLU A 145 -16.45 33.05 10.01
CA GLU A 145 -15.21 32.29 10.18
C GLU A 145 -15.15 31.07 9.26
N GLN A 146 -16.27 30.35 9.07
CA GLN A 146 -16.42 29.32 8.04
C GLN A 146 -16.16 29.87 6.63
N ARG A 147 -16.74 31.02 6.27
CA ARG A 147 -16.42 31.67 4.98
C ARG A 147 -14.96 32.09 4.88
N ARG A 148 -14.31 32.50 5.97
CA ARG A 148 -12.87 32.84 5.98
C ARG A 148 -11.97 31.61 5.90
N SER A 149 -12.37 30.44 6.42
CA SER A 149 -11.63 29.19 6.24
C SER A 149 -11.82 28.62 4.84
N GLN A 150 -13.04 28.65 4.28
CA GLN A 150 -13.32 28.32 2.88
C GLN A 150 -12.52 29.19 1.90
N VAL A 151 -12.46 30.51 2.12
CA VAL A 151 -11.62 31.44 1.32
C VAL A 151 -10.11 31.18 1.49
N ARG A 152 -9.69 30.47 2.54
CA ARG A 152 -8.29 30.05 2.74
C ARG A 152 -7.95 28.65 2.21
N SER A 153 -8.94 27.81 1.89
CA SER A 153 -8.72 26.49 1.28
C SER A 153 -8.96 26.44 -0.22
N ALA A 154 -9.79 27.33 -0.77
CA ALA A 154 -10.25 27.31 -2.15
C ALA A 154 -9.18 27.74 -3.19
N LEU A 155 -8.16 26.91 -3.41
CA LEU A 155 -7.56 26.78 -4.75
C LEU A 155 -8.46 25.86 -5.58
N ALA A 156 -9.35 26.45 -6.38
CA ALA A 156 -10.09 25.70 -7.38
C ALA A 156 -9.11 25.02 -8.37
N VAL A 157 -9.52 23.91 -8.97
CA VAL A 157 -8.74 23.22 -10.01
C VAL A 157 -8.64 24.15 -11.23
N GLU A 158 -7.43 24.57 -11.58
CA GLU A 158 -7.21 25.46 -12.71
C GLU A 158 -7.44 24.74 -14.05
N GLY A 159 -7.88 25.50 -15.06
CA GLY A 159 -8.11 25.00 -16.41
C GLY A 159 -8.04 26.10 -17.44
N ARG A 160 -7.78 25.72 -18.69
CA ARG A 160 -7.76 26.63 -19.84
C ARG A 160 -8.43 25.94 -21.04
N PRO A 161 -9.77 25.86 -21.04
CA PRO A 161 -10.52 25.33 -22.16
C PRO A 161 -10.34 26.16 -23.44
N GLU A 162 -10.74 25.60 -24.57
CA GLU A 162 -10.67 26.22 -25.89
C GLU A 162 -11.42 27.56 -25.92
N ALA A 163 -10.72 28.63 -26.30
CA ALA A 163 -11.24 29.99 -26.26
C ALA A 163 -12.41 30.19 -27.24
N GLY A 164 -13.50 30.78 -26.75
CA GLY A 164 -14.73 30.99 -27.53
C GLY A 164 -15.81 29.93 -27.31
N LEU A 165 -15.57 28.93 -26.46
CA LEU A 165 -16.61 28.03 -25.95
C LEU A 165 -17.12 28.53 -24.58
N GLU A 166 -18.42 28.37 -24.34
CA GLU A 166 -19.06 28.75 -23.07
C GLU A 166 -18.88 27.66 -21.99
N PRO A 167 -18.48 28.00 -20.76
CA PRO A 167 -18.52 27.10 -19.61
C PRO A 167 -19.92 26.57 -19.34
N TRP A 168 -20.03 25.35 -18.79
CA TRP A 168 -21.33 24.68 -18.64
C TRP A 168 -22.36 25.51 -17.85
N ARG A 169 -21.90 26.29 -16.87
CA ARG A 169 -22.74 27.12 -15.99
C ARG A 169 -23.36 28.35 -16.66
N ASN A 170 -22.85 28.76 -17.82
CA ASN A 170 -23.47 29.80 -18.65
C ASN A 170 -24.59 29.21 -19.54
N VAL A 171 -24.53 27.90 -19.82
CA VAL A 171 -25.46 27.18 -20.70
C VAL A 171 -26.60 26.52 -19.89
N MET A 172 -26.31 26.00 -18.70
CA MET A 172 -27.21 25.22 -17.85
C MET A 172 -27.26 25.78 -16.41
N SER A 173 -28.44 26.21 -15.96
CA SER A 173 -28.70 26.52 -14.55
C SER A 173 -28.98 25.24 -13.76
N PRO A 174 -28.35 25.01 -12.58
CA PRO A 174 -28.88 24.07 -11.60
C PRO A 174 -30.21 24.59 -11.03
N HIS A 175 -31.10 23.69 -10.59
CA HIS A 175 -32.35 24.10 -9.91
C HIS A 175 -32.04 24.90 -8.61
N PRO A 176 -32.92 25.81 -8.15
CA PRO A 176 -32.64 26.68 -7.00
C PRO A 176 -32.34 25.97 -5.67
N ASP A 177 -32.87 24.77 -5.48
CA ASP A 177 -32.64 23.87 -4.34
C ASP A 177 -31.18 23.35 -4.32
N VAL A 178 -30.68 22.85 -5.45
CA VAL A 178 -29.28 22.47 -5.68
C VAL A 178 -28.35 23.68 -5.64
N ALA A 179 -28.70 24.77 -6.36
CA ALA A 179 -27.89 25.97 -6.46
C ALA A 179 -27.61 26.62 -5.09
N SER A 180 -28.59 26.59 -4.19
CA SER A 180 -28.51 27.19 -2.84
C SER A 180 -27.96 26.27 -1.75
N GLY A 181 -27.59 25.02 -2.08
CA GLY A 181 -27.09 24.04 -1.11
C GLY A 181 -28.14 23.53 -0.12
N ARG A 182 -29.42 23.84 -0.35
CA ARG A 182 -30.53 23.49 0.57
C ARG A 182 -31.13 22.12 0.34
N TYR A 183 -30.63 21.39 -0.66
CA TYR A 183 -30.97 20.01 -1.01
C TYR A 183 -31.21 19.12 0.24
N VAL A 184 -32.47 18.81 0.55
CA VAL A 184 -32.80 17.98 1.73
C VAL A 184 -32.78 16.51 1.32
N GLN A 185 -32.05 15.66 2.05
CA GLN A 185 -31.92 14.23 1.70
C GLN A 185 -33.28 13.48 1.65
N ALA A 186 -34.32 14.02 2.29
CA ALA A 186 -35.69 13.50 2.26
C ALA A 186 -36.43 13.82 0.94
N GLU A 187 -36.08 14.87 0.21
CA GLU A 187 -36.79 15.33 -1.01
C GLU A 187 -36.54 14.44 -2.24
N PHE A 188 -35.74 13.37 -2.09
CA PHE A 188 -35.57 12.32 -3.11
C PHE A 188 -36.13 10.97 -2.62
N ALA A 189 -36.80 10.98 -1.46
CA ALA A 189 -37.64 9.90 -0.95
C ALA A 189 -39.11 10.17 -1.29
N ALA A 190 -39.45 10.01 -2.58
CA ALA A 190 -40.84 9.93 -3.03
C ALA A 190 -41.65 8.98 -2.13
N ASP A 191 -42.68 9.52 -1.45
CA ASP A 191 -43.54 8.81 -0.51
C ASP A 191 -45.00 8.94 -0.97
N LEU A 192 -45.55 7.82 -1.46
CA LEU A 192 -46.92 7.74 -1.97
C LEU A 192 -47.97 7.97 -0.88
N ALA A 193 -47.68 7.66 0.39
CA ALA A 193 -48.58 7.90 1.51
C ALA A 193 -48.66 9.39 1.87
N GLN A 194 -47.52 10.11 1.84
CA GLN A 194 -47.50 11.56 2.02
C GLN A 194 -48.28 12.26 0.89
N VAL A 195 -47.97 11.98 -0.37
CA VAL A 195 -48.66 12.60 -1.52
C VAL A 195 -50.17 12.30 -1.51
N HIS A 196 -50.57 11.07 -1.14
CA HIS A 196 -51.98 10.71 -1.00
C HIS A 196 -52.72 11.51 0.09
N ARG A 197 -52.02 12.00 1.13
CA ARG A 197 -52.59 12.90 2.16
C ARG A 197 -52.53 14.38 1.78
N GLY A 198 -51.86 14.75 0.70
CA GLY A 198 -51.56 16.15 0.37
C GLY A 198 -50.37 16.72 1.14
N GLU A 199 -49.48 15.85 1.64
CA GLU A 199 -48.25 16.19 2.35
C GLU A 199 -47.03 16.00 1.43
N GLY A 200 -46.02 16.85 1.53
CA GLY A 200 -44.76 16.72 0.77
C GLY A 200 -44.28 18.04 0.15
N SER A 201 -43.29 17.94 -0.74
CA SER A 201 -42.81 19.06 -1.56
C SER A 201 -43.65 19.24 -2.83
N GLU A 202 -43.67 20.46 -3.38
CA GLU A 202 -44.44 20.78 -4.59
C GLU A 202 -44.07 19.88 -5.79
N GLU A 203 -42.81 19.43 -5.90
CA GLU A 203 -42.36 18.54 -6.99
C GLU A 203 -42.96 17.13 -6.98
N TYR A 204 -43.58 16.71 -5.88
CA TYR A 204 -44.35 15.47 -5.81
C TYR A 204 -45.86 15.69 -5.64
N LEU A 205 -46.28 16.87 -5.19
CA LEU A 205 -47.70 17.22 -5.00
C LEU A 205 -48.37 17.75 -6.28
N ASP A 206 -47.71 18.61 -7.06
CA ASP A 206 -48.25 19.11 -8.33
C ASP A 206 -47.96 18.11 -9.46
N PRO A 207 -49.00 17.55 -10.13
CA PRO A 207 -48.84 16.72 -11.31
C PRO A 207 -48.01 17.37 -12.43
N VAL A 208 -48.10 18.69 -12.63
CA VAL A 208 -47.41 19.39 -13.72
C VAL A 208 -45.91 19.50 -13.42
N GLU A 209 -45.53 19.96 -12.23
CA GLU A 209 -44.13 20.00 -11.80
C GLU A 209 -43.50 18.60 -11.72
N PHE A 210 -44.25 17.61 -11.22
CA PHE A 210 -43.83 16.21 -11.19
C PHE A 210 -43.46 15.71 -12.60
N TYR A 211 -44.35 15.90 -13.58
CA TYR A 211 -44.08 15.48 -14.96
C TYR A 211 -43.02 16.36 -15.65
N ARG A 212 -42.83 17.61 -15.23
CA ARG A 212 -41.72 18.48 -15.71
C ARG A 212 -40.34 17.95 -15.26
N ARG A 213 -40.19 17.51 -14.01
CA ARG A 213 -38.94 16.93 -13.48
C ARG A 213 -38.73 15.46 -13.86
N THR A 214 -39.79 14.74 -14.25
CA THR A 214 -39.71 13.32 -14.63
C THR A 214 -39.09 13.13 -16.02
N PHE A 215 -38.26 12.08 -16.17
CA PHE A 215 -37.93 11.52 -17.48
C PHE A 215 -38.78 10.25 -17.70
N ILE A 216 -39.57 10.21 -18.77
CA ILE A 216 -40.41 9.06 -19.10
C ILE A 216 -39.55 8.05 -19.85
N THR A 217 -38.94 7.13 -19.10
CA THR A 217 -38.18 5.98 -19.61
C THR A 217 -39.05 5.06 -20.47
N ALA A 218 -38.45 4.21 -21.30
CA ALA A 218 -39.17 3.21 -22.08
C ALA A 218 -40.05 2.32 -21.20
N GLY A 219 -39.54 1.90 -20.03
CA GLY A 219 -40.31 1.12 -19.05
C GLY A 219 -41.49 1.88 -18.45
N LEU A 220 -41.34 3.17 -18.13
CA LEU A 220 -42.45 4.00 -17.65
C LEU A 220 -43.45 4.30 -18.79
N HIS A 221 -42.96 4.49 -20.02
CA HIS A 221 -43.77 4.71 -21.21
C HIS A 221 -44.65 3.48 -21.54
N ASP A 222 -44.13 2.27 -21.37
CA ASP A 222 -44.91 1.03 -21.48
C ASP A 222 -45.97 0.94 -20.37
N LEU A 223 -45.58 1.18 -19.11
CA LEU A 223 -46.48 1.15 -17.95
C LEU A 223 -47.66 2.11 -18.09
N LEU A 224 -47.40 3.38 -18.39
CA LEU A 224 -48.43 4.41 -18.52
C LEU A 224 -49.33 4.14 -19.73
N ALA A 225 -48.77 3.71 -20.87
CA ALA A 225 -49.55 3.42 -22.08
C ALA A 225 -50.49 2.21 -21.88
N ASP A 226 -50.06 1.20 -21.13
CA ASP A 226 -50.89 0.02 -20.86
C ASP A 226 -51.96 0.29 -19.80
N ALA A 227 -51.61 1.03 -18.73
CA ALA A 227 -52.58 1.50 -17.74
C ALA A 227 -53.70 2.36 -18.34
N LEU A 228 -53.34 3.23 -19.31
CA LEU A 228 -54.30 4.03 -20.07
C LEU A 228 -55.28 3.17 -20.87
N ARG A 229 -54.83 2.09 -21.51
CA ARG A 229 -55.73 1.13 -22.17
C ARG A 229 -56.61 0.42 -21.16
N ARG A 230 -56.04 -0.08 -20.05
CA ARG A 230 -56.77 -0.86 -19.04
C ARG A 230 -57.91 -0.05 -18.44
N LEU A 231 -57.66 1.14 -17.92
CA LEU A 231 -58.68 1.93 -17.24
C LEU A 231 -59.75 2.51 -18.20
N GLN A 232 -59.49 2.52 -19.51
CA GLN A 232 -60.47 2.82 -20.55
C GLN A 232 -61.10 1.58 -21.22
N GLY A 233 -60.78 0.36 -20.77
CA GLY A 233 -61.37 -0.89 -21.27
C GLY A 233 -60.89 -1.30 -22.67
N LYS A 234 -59.74 -0.80 -23.14
CA LYS A 234 -59.15 -1.13 -24.45
C LYS A 234 -58.11 -2.27 -24.38
N GLY A 235 -58.31 -3.24 -23.48
CA GLY A 235 -57.30 -4.24 -23.13
C GLY A 235 -56.18 -3.67 -22.24
N GLY A 236 -55.06 -4.38 -22.14
CA GLY A 236 -53.98 -4.10 -21.18
C GLY A 236 -54.06 -4.98 -19.92
N GLU A 237 -52.96 -5.07 -19.18
CA GLU A 237 -52.80 -6.00 -18.06
C GLU A 237 -53.66 -5.59 -16.85
N PRO A 238 -54.24 -6.56 -16.11
CA PRO A 238 -55.00 -6.28 -14.89
C PRO A 238 -54.11 -6.04 -13.66
N VAL A 239 -52.91 -6.60 -13.66
CA VAL A 239 -51.96 -6.62 -12.53
C VAL A 239 -50.57 -6.34 -13.07
N VAL A 240 -49.85 -5.40 -12.44
CA VAL A 240 -48.45 -5.11 -12.75
C VAL A 240 -47.60 -5.22 -11.49
N GLU A 241 -46.50 -5.95 -11.59
CA GLU A 241 -45.52 -6.08 -10.51
C GLU A 241 -44.34 -5.11 -10.75
N LEU A 242 -44.19 -4.14 -9.85
CA LEU A 242 -43.03 -3.25 -9.83
C LEU A 242 -41.90 -3.92 -9.05
N GLN A 243 -41.18 -4.82 -9.74
CA GLN A 243 -39.92 -5.37 -9.27
C GLN A 243 -38.83 -4.28 -9.27
N THR A 244 -38.00 -4.26 -8.24
CA THR A 244 -36.77 -3.45 -8.23
C THR A 244 -35.61 -4.20 -8.87
N ASN A 245 -34.65 -3.46 -9.42
CA ASN A 245 -33.25 -3.86 -9.46
C ASN A 245 -32.43 -2.75 -8.76
N PHE A 246 -32.76 -2.56 -7.47
CA PHE A 246 -32.25 -1.55 -6.53
C PHE A 246 -32.64 -0.08 -6.82
N GLY A 247 -33.02 0.65 -5.77
CA GLY A 247 -32.90 2.12 -5.66
C GLY A 247 -33.60 3.03 -6.69
N GLY A 248 -34.90 3.33 -6.47
CA GLY A 248 -35.48 4.63 -6.85
C GLY A 248 -36.64 4.68 -7.87
N GLY A 249 -37.05 3.56 -8.48
CA GLY A 249 -38.08 3.55 -9.53
C GLY A 249 -39.54 3.37 -9.06
N LYS A 250 -39.79 2.44 -8.12
CA LYS A 250 -41.13 1.95 -7.72
C LYS A 250 -42.14 3.05 -7.40
N THR A 251 -41.96 3.74 -6.29
CA THR A 251 -42.90 4.75 -5.78
C THR A 251 -43.01 5.95 -6.73
N HIS A 252 -41.97 6.25 -7.50
CA HIS A 252 -42.02 7.28 -8.54
C HIS A 252 -42.91 6.86 -9.73
N ALA A 253 -42.84 5.61 -10.18
CA ALA A 253 -43.76 5.07 -11.19
C ALA A 253 -45.21 4.97 -10.68
N MET A 254 -45.41 4.65 -9.40
CA MET A 254 -46.73 4.72 -8.76
C MET A 254 -47.27 6.15 -8.66
N LEU A 255 -46.43 7.14 -8.37
CA LEU A 255 -46.82 8.56 -8.39
C LEU A 255 -47.19 9.05 -9.79
N ALA A 256 -46.47 8.62 -10.83
CA ALA A 256 -46.84 8.91 -12.21
C ALA A 256 -48.25 8.39 -12.55
N LEU A 257 -48.56 7.14 -12.17
CA LEU A 257 -49.92 6.60 -12.30
C LEU A 257 -50.95 7.35 -11.43
N TYR A 258 -50.61 7.63 -10.17
CA TYR A 258 -51.49 8.36 -9.24
C TYR A 258 -51.89 9.73 -9.80
N HIS A 259 -50.94 10.46 -10.40
CA HIS A 259 -51.15 11.78 -10.99
C HIS A 259 -51.87 11.71 -12.34
N LEU A 260 -51.48 10.78 -13.22
CA LEU A 260 -52.12 10.56 -14.53
C LEU A 260 -53.62 10.30 -14.42
N PHE A 261 -54.02 9.50 -13.43
CA PHE A 261 -55.43 9.16 -13.19
C PHE A 261 -56.09 10.04 -12.12
N GLY A 262 -55.44 11.15 -11.75
CA GLY A 262 -55.86 12.06 -10.67
C GLY A 262 -56.75 13.23 -11.08
N GLY A 263 -57.24 13.26 -12.32
CA GLY A 263 -58.17 14.30 -12.82
C GLY A 263 -57.50 15.53 -13.44
N THR A 264 -56.16 15.64 -13.40
CA THR A 264 -55.44 16.69 -14.13
C THR A 264 -55.50 16.42 -15.64
N PRO A 265 -55.87 17.41 -16.49
CA PRO A 265 -55.90 17.24 -17.93
C PRO A 265 -54.55 16.81 -18.50
N SER A 266 -54.52 15.70 -19.25
CA SER A 266 -53.27 15.05 -19.69
C SER A 266 -52.50 15.83 -20.75
N ASP A 267 -53.11 16.84 -21.36
CA ASP A 267 -52.47 17.86 -22.22
C ASP A 267 -51.60 18.84 -21.43
N ARG A 268 -51.81 18.96 -20.11
CA ARG A 268 -50.98 19.80 -19.22
C ARG A 268 -49.79 19.06 -18.60
N LEU A 269 -49.67 17.76 -18.81
CA LEU A 269 -48.64 16.92 -18.19
C LEU A 269 -47.48 16.70 -19.18
N PRO A 270 -46.29 17.30 -18.96
CA PRO A 270 -45.20 17.24 -19.93
C PRO A 270 -44.79 15.82 -20.32
N GLY A 271 -44.61 15.60 -21.63
CA GLY A 271 -44.11 14.34 -22.19
C GLY A 271 -45.12 13.20 -22.33
N LEU A 272 -46.41 13.39 -21.98
CA LEU A 272 -47.42 12.34 -22.14
C LEU A 272 -47.92 12.12 -23.58
N GLU A 273 -47.71 13.06 -24.50
CA GLU A 273 -48.21 12.96 -25.88
C GLU A 273 -47.76 11.67 -26.60
N PRO A 274 -46.47 11.25 -26.59
CA PRO A 274 -46.05 9.94 -27.11
C PRO A 274 -46.73 8.74 -26.42
N VAL A 275 -47.03 8.86 -25.11
CA VAL A 275 -47.69 7.82 -24.32
C VAL A 275 -49.15 7.66 -24.76
N LEU A 276 -49.86 8.78 -24.93
CA LEU A 276 -51.24 8.85 -25.42
C LEU A 276 -51.36 8.30 -26.85
N VAL A 277 -50.46 8.71 -27.75
CA VAL A 277 -50.35 8.19 -29.12
C VAL A 277 -50.15 6.67 -29.12
N LYS A 278 -49.21 6.14 -28.32
CA LYS A 278 -48.98 4.67 -28.20
C LYS A 278 -50.16 3.92 -27.58
N ALA A 279 -50.92 4.56 -26.70
CA ALA A 279 -52.14 3.98 -26.11
C ALA A 279 -53.33 3.97 -27.09
N GLY A 280 -53.31 4.78 -28.16
CA GLY A 280 -54.44 4.96 -29.08
C GLY A 280 -55.57 5.79 -28.46
N LEU A 281 -55.19 6.85 -27.74
CA LEU A 281 -56.06 7.68 -26.90
C LEU A 281 -55.66 9.16 -27.00
N GLU A 282 -56.65 10.05 -26.96
CA GLU A 282 -56.41 11.51 -26.94
C GLU A 282 -56.19 12.08 -25.54
N ARG A 283 -56.81 11.45 -24.52
CA ARG A 283 -56.80 11.92 -23.12
C ARG A 283 -56.80 10.77 -22.13
N ALA A 284 -56.23 11.00 -20.95
CA ALA A 284 -56.47 10.16 -19.78
C ALA A 284 -57.93 10.28 -19.30
N ALA A 285 -58.39 9.28 -18.55
CA ALA A 285 -59.65 9.33 -17.81
C ALA A 285 -59.35 9.46 -16.32
N GLU A 286 -60.22 10.11 -15.55
CA GLU A 286 -60.11 10.07 -14.08
C GLU A 286 -60.46 8.65 -13.57
N ALA A 287 -59.78 8.20 -12.51
CA ALA A 287 -60.05 6.92 -11.85
C ALA A 287 -60.26 7.10 -10.34
N ARG A 288 -61.01 6.20 -9.72
CA ARG A 288 -61.00 6.02 -8.27
C ARG A 288 -59.66 5.39 -7.89
N ARG A 289 -58.89 6.08 -7.04
CA ARG A 289 -57.52 5.71 -6.67
C ARG A 289 -57.51 5.19 -5.22
N ALA A 290 -57.19 3.91 -5.05
CA ALA A 290 -56.85 3.33 -3.75
C ALA A 290 -55.33 3.23 -3.61
N VAL A 291 -54.81 3.67 -2.46
CA VAL A 291 -53.41 3.69 -2.08
C VAL A 291 -53.25 2.97 -0.76
N LEU A 292 -52.56 1.83 -0.80
CA LEU A 292 -52.22 1.02 0.37
C LEU A 292 -50.69 1.04 0.53
N VAL A 293 -50.18 1.58 1.63
CA VAL A 293 -48.73 1.68 1.86
C VAL A 293 -48.39 0.91 3.14
N GLY A 294 -47.71 -0.22 3.00
CA GLY A 294 -47.52 -1.21 4.06
C GLY A 294 -46.68 -0.74 5.25
N THR A 295 -45.89 0.32 5.07
CA THR A 295 -45.14 1.00 6.15
C THR A 295 -45.98 2.05 6.90
N ALA A 296 -47.05 2.57 6.30
CA ALA A 296 -47.94 3.57 6.89
C ALA A 296 -49.19 2.95 7.55
N LEU A 297 -49.58 1.74 7.12
CA LEU A 297 -50.74 1.02 7.64
C LEU A 297 -50.31 0.04 8.74
N SER A 298 -50.82 0.21 9.96
CA SER A 298 -50.62 -0.77 11.05
C SER A 298 -51.65 -1.91 10.97
N PRO A 299 -51.24 -3.20 11.06
CA PRO A 299 -52.17 -4.33 11.17
C PRO A 299 -52.75 -4.50 12.59
N GLY A 300 -52.18 -3.83 13.59
CA GLY A 300 -52.63 -3.88 14.99
C GLY A 300 -53.62 -2.79 15.38
N SER A 301 -54.09 -1.96 14.44
CA SER A 301 -54.75 -0.69 14.76
C SER A 301 -55.99 -0.43 13.92
N VAL A 302 -57.15 -0.34 14.58
CA VAL A 302 -58.42 0.07 13.95
C VAL A 302 -58.36 1.57 13.61
N ARG A 303 -58.51 1.92 12.34
CA ARG A 303 -58.45 3.31 11.85
C ARG A 303 -59.86 3.89 11.80
N LYS A 304 -60.08 5.03 12.47
CA LYS A 304 -61.31 5.81 12.35
C LYS A 304 -61.19 6.84 11.24
N LYS A 305 -62.14 6.80 10.30
CA LYS A 305 -62.21 7.68 9.13
C LYS A 305 -62.99 8.97 9.43
N PRO A 306 -62.88 10.04 8.61
CA PRO A 306 -63.62 11.29 8.83
C PRO A 306 -65.14 11.12 8.83
N ASP A 307 -65.66 10.14 8.09
CA ASP A 307 -67.08 9.74 8.08
C ASP A 307 -67.48 8.82 9.24
N LYS A 308 -66.57 8.62 10.20
CA LYS A 308 -66.67 7.72 11.37
C LYS A 308 -66.63 6.22 11.06
N THR A 309 -66.34 5.81 9.83
CA THR A 309 -66.09 4.39 9.51
C THR A 309 -64.91 3.85 10.32
N GLU A 310 -65.08 2.68 10.95
CA GLU A 310 -63.99 1.92 11.57
C GLU A 310 -63.44 0.89 10.56
N VAL A 311 -62.19 1.04 10.16
CA VAL A 311 -61.51 0.19 9.18
C VAL A 311 -60.39 -0.59 9.86
N ARG A 312 -60.34 -1.91 9.68
CA ARG A 312 -59.38 -2.81 10.35
C ARG A 312 -58.31 -3.37 9.41
N THR A 313 -58.67 -3.64 8.16
CA THR A 313 -57.92 -4.49 7.23
C THR A 313 -57.39 -3.71 6.00
N LEU A 314 -56.68 -4.39 5.10
CA LEU A 314 -56.31 -3.83 3.78
C LEU A 314 -57.48 -3.80 2.80
N TRP A 315 -58.37 -4.80 2.83
CA TRP A 315 -59.56 -4.81 1.97
C TRP A 315 -60.55 -3.72 2.37
N GLY A 316 -60.81 -3.55 3.68
CA GLY A 316 -61.61 -2.46 4.22
C GLY A 316 -61.10 -1.08 3.80
N GLU A 317 -59.78 -0.88 3.85
CA GLU A 317 -59.11 0.35 3.41
C GLU A 317 -59.31 0.59 1.91
N LEU A 318 -59.10 -0.44 1.08
CA LEU A 318 -59.31 -0.37 -0.37
C LEU A 318 -60.74 0.04 -0.72
N ALA A 319 -61.75 -0.61 -0.13
CA ALA A 319 -63.15 -0.31 -0.46
C ALA A 319 -63.59 1.07 0.06
N TRP A 320 -63.09 1.48 1.23
CA TRP A 320 -63.34 2.83 1.75
C TRP A 320 -62.71 3.91 0.86
N GLN A 321 -61.49 3.71 0.33
CA GLN A 321 -60.88 4.69 -0.57
C GLN A 321 -61.56 4.74 -1.96
N LEU A 322 -62.10 3.62 -2.47
CA LEU A 322 -62.79 3.61 -3.77
C LEU A 322 -64.22 4.19 -3.71
N GLY A 323 -64.93 4.00 -2.59
CA GLY A 323 -66.37 4.30 -2.49
C GLY A 323 -66.86 4.89 -1.16
N GLY A 324 -65.97 5.32 -0.26
CA GLY A 324 -66.30 5.82 1.07
C GLY A 324 -67.05 4.79 1.92
N ALA A 325 -67.93 5.26 2.82
CA ALA A 325 -68.80 4.40 3.61
C ALA A 325 -69.65 3.41 2.75
N GLU A 326 -70.13 3.80 1.55
CA GLU A 326 -70.86 2.87 0.66
C GLU A 326 -69.97 1.74 0.13
N GLY A 327 -68.72 2.06 -0.22
CA GLY A 327 -67.73 1.08 -0.66
C GLY A 327 -67.39 0.11 0.46
N PHE A 328 -67.07 0.64 1.65
CA PHE A 328 -66.79 -0.16 2.84
C PHE A 328 -67.96 -1.08 3.24
N ALA A 329 -69.21 -0.58 3.21
CA ALA A 329 -70.40 -1.33 3.60
C ALA A 329 -70.57 -2.65 2.83
N ARG A 330 -70.04 -2.75 1.60
CA ARG A 330 -70.09 -3.98 0.76
C ARG A 330 -69.20 -5.11 1.26
N ILE A 331 -68.24 -4.82 2.13
CA ILE A 331 -67.27 -5.78 2.70
C ILE A 331 -67.11 -5.62 4.22
N ALA A 332 -68.03 -4.90 4.88
CA ALA A 332 -67.92 -4.57 6.30
C ALA A 332 -67.94 -5.82 7.21
N ASP A 333 -68.62 -6.89 6.81
CA ASP A 333 -68.56 -8.18 7.51
C ASP A 333 -67.16 -8.82 7.38
N SER A 334 -66.55 -8.78 6.20
CA SER A 334 -65.17 -9.25 5.96
C SER A 334 -64.12 -8.44 6.73
N ASP A 335 -64.26 -7.12 6.83
CA ASP A 335 -63.38 -6.29 7.67
C ASP A 335 -63.60 -6.56 9.17
N ARG A 336 -64.86 -6.70 9.62
CA ARG A 336 -65.19 -6.98 11.03
C ARG A 336 -64.70 -8.36 11.48
N LEU A 337 -64.80 -9.37 10.62
CA LEU A 337 -64.40 -10.75 10.89
C LEU A 337 -62.91 -11.03 10.63
N SER A 338 -62.16 -10.07 10.08
CA SER A 338 -60.75 -10.25 9.69
C SER A 338 -60.52 -11.36 8.64
N VAL A 339 -61.55 -11.71 7.86
CA VAL A 339 -61.51 -12.72 6.79
C VAL A 339 -61.63 -12.01 5.43
N PRO A 340 -60.73 -12.27 4.46
CA PRO A 340 -60.72 -11.52 3.21
C PRO A 340 -61.94 -11.81 2.33
N PRO A 341 -62.46 -10.81 1.59
CA PRO A 341 -63.58 -10.97 0.67
C PRO A 341 -63.19 -11.79 -0.56
N GLY A 342 -64.12 -12.60 -1.08
CA GLY A 342 -63.90 -13.39 -2.29
C GLY A 342 -63.77 -12.53 -3.56
N SER A 343 -63.16 -13.10 -4.60
CA SER A 343 -62.89 -12.38 -5.87
C SER A 343 -64.16 -11.86 -6.56
N GLU A 344 -65.32 -12.51 -6.40
CA GLU A 344 -66.61 -11.99 -6.88
C GLU A 344 -67.04 -10.69 -6.18
N GLN A 345 -66.86 -10.59 -4.86
CA GLN A 345 -67.24 -9.40 -4.07
C GLN A 345 -66.34 -8.20 -4.43
N LEU A 346 -65.04 -8.44 -4.54
CA LEU A 346 -64.07 -7.44 -5.00
C LEU A 346 -64.35 -7.03 -6.45
N CYS A 347 -64.71 -7.96 -7.33
CA CYS A 347 -65.07 -7.67 -8.72
C CYS A 347 -66.36 -6.83 -8.82
N ALA A 348 -67.37 -7.13 -8.00
CA ALA A 348 -68.60 -6.33 -7.92
C ALA A 348 -68.34 -4.91 -7.38
N LEU A 349 -67.45 -4.77 -6.39
CA LEU A 349 -66.97 -3.48 -5.89
C LEU A 349 -66.25 -2.70 -7.02
N PHE A 350 -65.29 -3.32 -7.71
CA PHE A 350 -64.54 -2.68 -8.79
C PHE A 350 -65.44 -2.23 -9.94
N ARG A 351 -66.35 -3.09 -10.42
CA ARG A 351 -67.31 -2.76 -11.48
C ARG A 351 -68.25 -1.61 -11.10
N ARG A 352 -68.56 -1.43 -9.81
CA ARG A 352 -69.42 -0.33 -9.31
C ARG A 352 -68.71 1.03 -9.31
N TYR A 353 -67.40 1.07 -9.06
CA TYR A 353 -66.63 2.32 -8.90
C TYR A 353 -65.63 2.59 -10.05
N ALA A 354 -65.69 1.81 -11.13
CA ALA A 354 -64.75 1.86 -12.26
C ALA A 354 -64.71 3.23 -13.00
N PRO A 355 -63.52 3.68 -13.45
CA PRO A 355 -62.23 2.99 -13.40
C PRO A 355 -61.62 2.96 -12.00
N CYS A 356 -60.95 1.85 -11.66
CA CYS A 356 -60.29 1.69 -10.36
C CYS A 356 -58.79 1.46 -10.54
N LEU A 357 -57.97 2.37 -10.00
CA LEU A 357 -56.53 2.19 -9.85
C LEU A 357 -56.23 1.80 -8.38
N VAL A 358 -55.56 0.68 -8.17
CA VAL A 358 -55.11 0.23 -6.85
C VAL A 358 -53.59 0.21 -6.85
N LEU A 359 -52.98 0.99 -5.95
CA LEU A 359 -51.53 1.07 -5.77
C LEU A 359 -51.17 0.49 -4.39
N ILE A 360 -50.30 -0.51 -4.35
CA ILE A 360 -49.88 -1.21 -3.12
C ILE A 360 -48.36 -1.13 -2.98
N ASP A 361 -47.89 -0.16 -2.21
CA ASP A 361 -46.47 0.03 -1.90
C ASP A 361 -46.10 -0.72 -0.60
N GLU A 362 -44.90 -1.29 -0.54
CA GLU A 362 -44.33 -2.03 0.60
C GLU A 362 -45.23 -3.12 1.24
N TRP A 363 -45.98 -3.90 0.45
CA TRP A 363 -46.88 -4.96 0.96
C TRP A 363 -46.16 -5.99 1.85
N VAL A 364 -44.93 -6.42 1.49
CA VAL A 364 -44.13 -7.34 2.31
C VAL A 364 -43.82 -6.75 3.69
N ALA A 365 -43.64 -5.42 3.80
CA ALA A 365 -43.41 -4.76 5.08
C ALA A 365 -44.63 -4.79 6.01
N TYR A 366 -45.85 -4.88 5.46
CA TYR A 366 -47.09 -5.13 6.19
C TYR A 366 -47.25 -6.61 6.54
N ALA A 367 -47.15 -7.50 5.56
CA ALA A 367 -47.43 -8.93 5.72
C ALA A 367 -46.48 -9.61 6.71
N ARG A 368 -45.19 -9.24 6.74
CA ARG A 368 -44.23 -9.76 7.74
C ARG A 368 -44.64 -9.47 9.19
N LEU A 369 -45.48 -8.45 9.44
CA LEU A 369 -45.94 -8.09 10.77
C LEU A 369 -47.10 -8.97 11.27
N THR A 370 -47.77 -9.74 10.39
CA THR A 370 -48.86 -10.68 10.75
C THR A 370 -48.38 -12.13 10.92
N VAL A 371 -47.18 -12.48 10.44
CA VAL A 371 -46.59 -13.82 10.60
C VAL A 371 -46.53 -14.21 12.08
N GLY A 372 -46.98 -15.42 12.39
CA GLY A 372 -47.00 -15.99 13.74
C GLY A 372 -48.06 -15.41 14.70
N LYS A 373 -48.94 -14.50 14.25
CA LYS A 373 -49.94 -13.82 15.10
C LYS A 373 -51.36 -14.13 14.63
N ARG A 374 -52.28 -14.32 15.58
CA ARG A 374 -53.68 -14.67 15.32
C ARG A 374 -54.69 -13.62 15.82
N ASP A 375 -54.34 -12.85 16.85
CA ASP A 375 -55.24 -11.89 17.50
C ASP A 375 -55.16 -10.45 16.93
N LEU A 376 -54.83 -10.30 15.64
CA LEU A 376 -54.70 -8.98 15.00
C LEU A 376 -56.02 -8.53 14.33
N PRO A 377 -56.41 -7.24 14.46
CA PRO A 377 -57.54 -6.67 13.72
C PRO A 377 -57.45 -6.82 12.19
N ALA A 378 -56.25 -6.91 11.62
CA ALA A 378 -56.03 -7.11 10.19
C ALA A 378 -56.14 -8.58 9.70
N GLY A 379 -56.36 -9.53 10.61
CA GLY A 379 -56.23 -10.96 10.33
C GLY A 379 -54.80 -11.47 10.44
N ASP A 380 -54.60 -12.75 10.14
CA ASP A 380 -53.31 -13.41 10.18
C ASP A 380 -52.54 -13.27 8.85
N PHE A 381 -51.52 -14.11 8.65
CA PHE A 381 -50.71 -14.15 7.44
C PHE A 381 -51.37 -14.89 6.26
N GLU A 382 -52.15 -15.95 6.53
CA GLU A 382 -52.85 -16.72 5.49
C GLU A 382 -53.98 -15.90 4.85
N ALA A 383 -54.59 -15.01 5.64
CA ALA A 383 -55.51 -13.98 5.16
C ALA A 383 -54.87 -13.00 4.15
N GLN A 384 -53.56 -12.69 4.28
CA GLN A 384 -52.86 -11.81 3.32
C GLN A 384 -52.65 -12.50 1.98
N ALA A 385 -52.24 -13.77 1.99
CA ALA A 385 -52.08 -14.58 0.77
C ALA A 385 -53.43 -14.77 0.04
N SER A 386 -54.47 -15.10 0.80
CA SER A 386 -55.84 -15.26 0.29
C SER A 386 -56.40 -13.95 -0.28
N PHE A 387 -56.14 -12.81 0.36
CA PHE A 387 -56.51 -11.50 -0.18
C PHE A 387 -55.76 -11.19 -1.48
N ALA A 388 -54.46 -11.48 -1.56
CA ALA A 388 -53.68 -11.26 -2.78
C ALA A 388 -54.20 -12.07 -3.98
N GLN A 389 -54.60 -13.33 -3.77
CA GLN A 389 -55.23 -14.13 -4.82
C GLN A 389 -56.60 -13.54 -5.21
N ALA A 390 -57.48 -13.28 -4.23
CA ALA A 390 -58.81 -12.73 -4.51
C ALA A 390 -58.75 -11.37 -5.22
N LEU A 391 -57.78 -10.53 -4.88
CA LEU A 391 -57.55 -9.22 -5.50
C LEU A 391 -57.09 -9.32 -6.95
N THR A 392 -56.12 -10.19 -7.25
CA THR A 392 -55.59 -10.36 -8.61
C THR A 392 -56.60 -11.02 -9.55
N GLU A 393 -57.37 -11.99 -9.07
CA GLU A 393 -58.52 -12.57 -9.77
C GLU A 393 -59.61 -11.52 -10.07
N ALA A 394 -59.99 -10.72 -9.06
CA ALA A 394 -61.01 -9.69 -9.19
C ALA A 394 -60.60 -8.56 -10.16
N ALA A 395 -59.32 -8.16 -10.14
CA ALA A 395 -58.75 -7.21 -11.09
C ALA A 395 -58.80 -7.75 -12.52
N ARG A 396 -58.45 -9.03 -12.71
CA ARG A 396 -58.54 -9.72 -14.00
C ARG A 396 -59.97 -9.76 -14.54
N ALA A 397 -60.94 -10.04 -13.68
CA ALA A 397 -62.37 -10.10 -14.02
C ALA A 397 -63.07 -8.72 -14.15
N SER A 398 -62.36 -7.61 -13.93
CA SER A 398 -62.89 -6.24 -14.01
C SER A 398 -62.12 -5.42 -15.04
N ASP A 399 -62.68 -5.27 -16.24
CA ASP A 399 -62.00 -4.78 -17.46
C ASP A 399 -61.45 -3.35 -17.37
N ARG A 400 -61.89 -2.57 -16.37
CA ARG A 400 -61.48 -1.19 -16.08
C ARG A 400 -60.82 -1.05 -14.70
N THR A 401 -60.08 -2.08 -14.30
CA THR A 401 -59.34 -2.13 -13.04
C THR A 401 -57.89 -2.49 -13.27
N LEU A 402 -56.99 -1.76 -12.62
CA LEU A 402 -55.55 -2.00 -12.60
C LEU A 402 -55.07 -2.07 -11.15
N VAL A 403 -54.40 -3.17 -10.80
CA VAL A 403 -53.65 -3.32 -9.54
C VAL A 403 -52.16 -3.20 -9.86
N VAL A 404 -51.45 -2.34 -9.14
CA VAL A 404 -49.99 -2.22 -9.21
C VAL A 404 -49.43 -2.43 -7.82
N ALA A 405 -48.52 -3.40 -7.68
CA ALA A 405 -47.93 -3.77 -6.40
C ALA A 405 -46.40 -3.73 -6.47
N THR A 406 -45.74 -3.28 -5.40
CA THR A 406 -44.28 -3.35 -5.27
C THR A 406 -43.86 -4.63 -4.55
N VAL A 407 -42.83 -5.30 -5.07
CA VAL A 407 -42.24 -6.49 -4.44
C VAL A 407 -40.74 -6.24 -4.20
N PRO A 408 -40.20 -6.43 -2.98
CA PRO A 408 -38.76 -6.37 -2.71
C PRO A 408 -37.97 -7.35 -3.59
N SER A 409 -36.77 -6.94 -4.02
CA SER A 409 -35.96 -7.71 -4.98
C SER A 409 -34.69 -8.31 -4.38
N SER A 410 -34.36 -7.95 -3.14
CA SER A 410 -33.17 -8.44 -2.44
C SER A 410 -33.52 -8.87 -1.03
N ARG A 411 -32.78 -9.84 -0.48
CA ARG A 411 -32.96 -10.30 0.91
C ARG A 411 -32.55 -9.26 1.97
N ILE A 412 -31.87 -8.18 1.58
CA ILE A 412 -31.41 -7.11 2.48
C ILE A 412 -32.56 -6.14 2.83
N GLU A 413 -33.51 -5.92 1.92
CA GLU A 413 -34.74 -5.16 2.18
C GLU A 413 -35.71 -5.90 3.13
N ILE A 414 -35.42 -7.17 3.43
CA ILE A 414 -36.31 -8.11 4.11
C ILE A 414 -35.93 -8.25 5.59
N GLY A 415 -36.88 -7.91 6.46
CA GLY A 415 -36.71 -7.93 7.91
C GLY A 415 -36.77 -9.34 8.52
N GLY A 416 -35.75 -10.16 8.27
CA GLY A 416 -35.60 -11.52 8.81
C GLY A 416 -36.53 -12.56 8.19
N GLU A 417 -36.53 -13.77 8.76
CA GLU A 417 -37.22 -14.97 8.23
C GLU A 417 -38.70 -14.74 7.92
N HIS A 418 -39.43 -14.05 8.81
CA HIS A 418 -40.85 -13.70 8.60
C HIS A 418 -41.05 -12.81 7.36
N GLY A 419 -40.05 -11.99 7.02
CA GLY A 419 -40.05 -11.23 5.78
C GLY A 419 -39.79 -12.10 4.54
N GLU A 420 -38.93 -13.12 4.63
CA GLU A 420 -38.66 -14.02 3.49
C GLU A 420 -39.91 -14.85 3.16
N MET A 421 -40.56 -15.40 4.20
CA MET A 421 -41.87 -16.07 4.09
C MET A 421 -42.92 -15.16 3.43
N ALA A 422 -42.95 -13.88 3.82
CA ALA A 422 -43.88 -12.89 3.26
C ALA A 422 -43.55 -12.51 1.80
N LEU A 423 -42.28 -12.40 1.43
CA LEU A 423 -41.86 -12.19 0.05
C LEU A 423 -42.26 -13.37 -0.84
N ASP A 424 -41.80 -14.58 -0.52
CA ASP A 424 -42.01 -15.75 -1.38
C ASP A 424 -43.50 -16.04 -1.55
N THR A 425 -44.31 -15.87 -0.48
CA THR A 425 -45.76 -16.03 -0.54
C THR A 425 -46.44 -15.01 -1.46
N LEU A 426 -46.13 -13.72 -1.32
CA LEU A 426 -46.76 -12.67 -2.15
C LEU A 426 -46.24 -12.71 -3.60
N ARG A 427 -44.95 -12.99 -3.81
CA ARG A 427 -44.35 -13.10 -5.15
C ARG A 427 -44.97 -14.26 -5.93
N ASN A 428 -45.11 -15.44 -5.33
CA ASN A 428 -45.74 -16.61 -5.99
C ASN A 428 -47.20 -16.34 -6.43
N VAL A 429 -47.92 -15.44 -5.76
CA VAL A 429 -49.29 -15.03 -6.15
C VAL A 429 -49.26 -13.97 -7.25
N LEU A 430 -48.35 -12.99 -7.16
CA LEU A 430 -48.24 -11.88 -8.12
C LEU A 430 -47.66 -12.34 -9.47
N GLU A 431 -46.54 -13.09 -9.49
CA GLU A 431 -45.90 -13.60 -10.71
C GLU A 431 -46.84 -14.49 -11.56
N ARG A 432 -47.85 -15.10 -10.94
CA ARG A 432 -48.84 -15.97 -11.62
C ARG A 432 -49.85 -15.20 -12.48
N VAL A 433 -50.03 -13.90 -12.25
CA VAL A 433 -51.09 -13.07 -12.88
C VAL A 433 -50.57 -11.74 -13.42
N GLY A 434 -49.50 -11.21 -12.81
CA GLY A 434 -48.94 -9.91 -13.11
C GLY A 434 -47.80 -9.95 -14.13
N LYS A 435 -47.64 -8.83 -14.84
CA LYS A 435 -46.50 -8.61 -15.73
C LYS A 435 -45.36 -7.89 -14.99
N PRO A 436 -44.11 -8.36 -15.09
CA PRO A 436 -42.98 -7.66 -14.48
C PRO A 436 -42.68 -6.37 -15.25
N TRP A 437 -42.49 -5.27 -14.51
CA TRP A 437 -42.09 -3.97 -15.06
C TRP A 437 -40.58 -3.92 -15.37
N ARG A 438 -40.20 -3.21 -16.45
CA ARG A 438 -38.80 -3.05 -16.86
C ARG A 438 -38.17 -1.80 -16.21
N PRO A 439 -37.08 -1.95 -15.42
CA PRO A 439 -36.30 -0.81 -14.92
C PRO A 439 -35.62 0.02 -16.01
N ALA A 440 -35.28 1.27 -15.66
CA ALA A 440 -34.52 2.18 -16.52
C ALA A 440 -33.11 1.63 -16.86
N THR A 441 -32.59 1.97 -18.04
CA THR A 441 -31.19 1.72 -18.39
C THR A 441 -30.25 2.75 -17.77
N ALA A 442 -28.93 2.49 -17.78
CA ALA A 442 -27.93 3.47 -17.34
C ALA A 442 -27.98 4.76 -18.19
N GLU A 443 -28.19 4.64 -19.50
CA GLU A 443 -28.28 5.78 -20.43
C GLU A 443 -29.54 6.63 -20.18
N GLU A 444 -30.66 6.00 -19.81
CA GLU A 444 -31.86 6.71 -19.33
C GLU A 444 -31.63 7.37 -17.95
N GLY A 445 -30.74 6.79 -17.13
CA GLY A 445 -30.27 7.36 -15.88
C GLY A 445 -29.64 8.75 -16.04
N PHE A 446 -28.94 8.99 -17.16
CA PHE A 446 -28.32 10.30 -17.44
C PHE A 446 -29.40 11.40 -17.57
N GLU A 447 -30.46 11.14 -18.33
CA GLU A 447 -31.61 12.07 -18.47
C GLU A 447 -32.38 12.26 -17.15
N ILE A 448 -32.59 11.18 -16.38
CA ILE A 448 -33.24 11.26 -15.04
C ILE A 448 -32.45 12.21 -14.13
N VAL A 449 -31.12 12.05 -14.06
CA VAL A 449 -30.27 12.89 -13.22
C VAL A 449 -30.20 14.32 -13.75
N ARG A 450 -30.03 14.50 -15.07
CA ARG A 450 -29.99 15.81 -15.72
C ARG A 450 -31.24 16.65 -15.40
N ARG A 451 -32.45 16.08 -15.53
CA ARG A 451 -33.71 16.79 -15.25
C ARG A 451 -33.95 17.10 -13.77
N ARG A 452 -33.46 16.25 -12.87
CA ARG A 452 -33.59 16.45 -11.42
C ARG A 452 -32.57 17.40 -10.81
N LEU A 453 -31.46 17.69 -11.50
CA LEU A 453 -30.44 18.62 -11.00
C LEU A 453 -30.37 19.96 -11.75
N PHE A 454 -30.87 20.03 -13.00
CA PHE A 454 -30.80 21.23 -13.83
C PHE A 454 -32.15 21.68 -14.41
N GLU A 455 -32.29 22.99 -14.58
CA GLU A 455 -33.41 23.62 -15.27
C GLU A 455 -33.43 23.26 -16.78
N PRO A 456 -34.61 23.24 -17.44
CA PRO A 456 -34.69 22.99 -18.87
C PRO A 456 -34.14 24.17 -19.69
N MET A 457 -33.35 23.89 -20.74
CA MET A 457 -32.95 24.90 -21.72
C MET A 457 -34.16 25.43 -22.49
N VAL A 458 -34.39 26.74 -22.41
CA VAL A 458 -35.47 27.46 -23.14
C VAL A 458 -34.96 28.31 -24.31
N GLU A 459 -33.71 28.76 -24.26
CA GLU A 459 -33.14 29.71 -25.24
C GLU A 459 -32.38 28.98 -26.35
N LYS A 460 -32.66 29.32 -27.62
CA LYS A 460 -31.98 28.75 -28.80
C LYS A 460 -30.45 28.95 -28.78
N THR A 461 -29.97 30.04 -28.17
CA THR A 461 -28.55 30.33 -27.95
C THR A 461 -27.87 29.27 -27.08
N LYS A 462 -28.52 28.80 -26.02
CA LYS A 462 -27.98 27.79 -25.09
C LYS A 462 -27.84 26.42 -25.77
N PHE A 463 -28.81 26.03 -26.59
CA PHE A 463 -28.68 24.83 -27.45
C PHE A 463 -27.48 24.93 -28.40
N ALA A 464 -27.28 26.07 -29.07
CA ALA A 464 -26.14 26.26 -29.97
C ALA A 464 -24.78 26.23 -29.23
N ALA A 465 -24.71 26.83 -28.03
CA ALA A 465 -23.51 26.80 -27.19
C ALA A 465 -23.16 25.38 -26.72
N ARG A 466 -24.16 24.61 -26.25
CA ARG A 466 -24.01 23.18 -25.96
C ARG A 466 -23.46 22.41 -27.16
N ASP A 467 -24.08 22.57 -28.32
CA ASP A 467 -23.74 21.78 -29.52
C ASP A 467 -22.32 22.10 -30.01
N ALA A 468 -21.84 23.34 -29.84
CA ALA A 468 -20.46 23.73 -30.10
C ALA A 468 -19.46 23.07 -29.13
N VAL A 469 -19.77 23.03 -27.83
CA VAL A 469 -18.95 22.32 -26.83
C VAL A 469 -18.86 20.83 -27.15
N ILE A 470 -19.99 20.20 -27.50
CA ILE A 470 -20.04 18.76 -27.82
C ILE A 470 -19.26 18.44 -29.10
N GLU A 471 -19.36 19.26 -30.14
CA GLU A 471 -18.56 19.08 -31.35
C GLU A 471 -17.05 19.28 -31.07
N ALA A 472 -16.68 20.19 -30.17
CA ALA A 472 -15.29 20.37 -29.74
C ALA A 472 -14.74 19.13 -29.00
N PHE A 473 -15.51 18.53 -28.08
CA PHE A 473 -15.15 17.25 -27.44
C PHE A 473 -15.06 16.11 -28.48
N ALA A 474 -16.06 15.94 -29.34
CA ALA A 474 -16.06 14.92 -30.39
C ALA A 474 -14.91 15.11 -31.39
N ARG A 475 -14.50 16.36 -31.67
CA ARG A 475 -13.32 16.70 -32.49
C ARG A 475 -12.02 16.36 -31.76
N MET A 476 -11.91 16.66 -30.46
CA MET A 476 -10.75 16.29 -29.63
C MET A 476 -10.52 14.76 -29.61
N TYR A 477 -11.59 13.97 -29.44
CA TYR A 477 -11.49 12.51 -29.42
C TYR A 477 -11.15 11.91 -30.79
N ARG A 478 -11.68 12.46 -31.90
CA ARG A 478 -11.29 12.06 -33.26
C ARG A 478 -9.85 12.42 -33.61
N ALA A 479 -9.38 13.60 -33.21
CA ALA A 479 -8.03 14.06 -33.51
C ALA A 479 -6.94 13.27 -32.76
N ASN A 480 -7.23 12.83 -31.54
CA ASN A 480 -6.27 12.17 -30.64
C ASN A 480 -6.69 10.71 -30.33
N ALA A 481 -7.17 9.97 -31.33
CA ALA A 481 -7.78 8.64 -31.14
C ALA A 481 -6.84 7.57 -30.51
N ALA A 482 -5.53 7.81 -30.45
CA ALA A 482 -4.57 6.95 -29.75
C ALA A 482 -4.52 7.19 -28.23
N ASP A 483 -4.98 8.34 -27.76
CA ASP A 483 -4.91 8.82 -26.36
C ASP A 483 -6.20 8.61 -25.56
N PHE A 484 -7.30 8.23 -26.23
CA PHE A 484 -8.63 8.04 -25.63
C PHE A 484 -9.17 6.63 -25.93
N PRO A 485 -10.19 6.13 -25.20
CA PRO A 485 -10.77 4.82 -25.44
C PRO A 485 -11.44 4.70 -26.82
N ALA A 486 -11.48 3.47 -27.36
CA ALA A 486 -12.16 3.18 -28.61
C ALA A 486 -13.65 3.56 -28.55
N GLY A 487 -14.22 4.00 -29.67
CA GLY A 487 -15.62 4.46 -29.75
C GLY A 487 -15.86 5.91 -29.31
N CYS A 488 -14.97 6.55 -28.53
CA CYS A 488 -15.20 7.92 -28.02
C CYS A 488 -15.28 8.99 -29.13
N GLY A 489 -14.62 8.76 -30.28
CA GLY A 489 -14.70 9.63 -31.46
C GLY A 489 -15.91 9.39 -32.37
N GLU A 490 -16.80 8.45 -32.04
CA GLU A 490 -17.88 8.00 -32.93
C GLU A 490 -19.24 8.62 -32.60
N ALA A 491 -20.16 8.56 -33.58
CA ALA A 491 -21.51 9.10 -33.45
C ALA A 491 -22.33 8.58 -32.25
N PRO A 492 -22.21 7.31 -31.79
CA PRO A 492 -22.87 6.86 -30.56
C PRO A 492 -22.39 7.59 -29.31
N TYR A 493 -21.08 7.82 -29.15
CA TYR A 493 -20.55 8.53 -27.97
C TYR A 493 -20.91 10.02 -28.01
N ARG A 494 -20.94 10.63 -29.20
CA ARG A 494 -21.49 11.99 -29.37
C ARG A 494 -22.94 12.10 -28.84
N ARG A 495 -23.81 11.12 -29.12
CA ARG A 495 -25.18 11.12 -28.58
C ARG A 495 -25.23 10.98 -27.05
N LYS A 496 -24.26 10.27 -26.44
CA LYS A 496 -24.12 10.22 -24.97
C LYS A 496 -23.76 11.60 -24.39
N LEU A 497 -22.83 12.33 -25.03
CA LEU A 497 -22.53 13.72 -24.68
C LEU A 497 -23.79 14.61 -24.77
N GLU A 498 -24.57 14.48 -25.85
CA GLU A 498 -25.80 15.26 -26.08
C GLU A 498 -26.91 15.00 -25.03
N ALA A 499 -27.00 13.79 -24.50
CA ALA A 499 -27.96 13.40 -23.46
C ALA A 499 -27.49 13.68 -22.02
N ALA A 500 -26.18 13.59 -21.75
CA ALA A 500 -25.63 13.75 -20.40
C ALA A 500 -25.31 15.22 -20.03
N TYR A 501 -25.12 16.10 -21.01
CA TYR A 501 -24.72 17.50 -20.81
C TYR A 501 -25.60 18.23 -19.76
N PRO A 502 -25.01 18.91 -18.75
CA PRO A 502 -23.61 19.36 -18.67
C PRO A 502 -22.63 18.33 -18.07
N ILE A 503 -23.08 17.13 -17.72
CA ILE A 503 -22.26 16.10 -17.07
C ILE A 503 -21.59 15.24 -18.14
N HIS A 504 -20.31 14.91 -17.96
CA HIS A 504 -19.58 14.07 -18.90
C HIS A 504 -19.94 12.59 -18.72
N PRO A 505 -20.21 11.80 -19.79
CA PRO A 505 -20.61 10.39 -19.68
C PRO A 505 -19.68 9.53 -18.82
N GLU A 506 -18.35 9.74 -18.91
CA GLU A 506 -17.38 9.03 -18.08
C GLU A 506 -17.66 9.18 -16.56
N LEU A 507 -18.14 10.34 -16.08
CA LEU A 507 -18.51 10.51 -14.66
C LEU A 507 -19.73 9.65 -14.29
N PHE A 508 -20.72 9.55 -15.18
CA PHE A 508 -21.83 8.63 -14.97
C PHE A 508 -21.41 7.17 -15.07
N ASP A 509 -20.58 6.81 -16.04
CA ASP A 509 -20.10 5.44 -16.24
C ASP A 509 -19.34 4.97 -14.99
N ARG A 510 -18.44 5.77 -14.40
CA ARG A 510 -17.76 5.40 -13.14
C ARG A 510 -18.75 5.23 -11.97
N LEU A 511 -19.77 6.07 -11.86
CA LEU A 511 -20.76 5.98 -10.79
C LEU A 511 -21.80 4.84 -10.96
N TYR A 512 -22.16 4.49 -12.19
CA TYR A 512 -23.15 3.45 -12.50
C TYR A 512 -22.52 2.07 -12.83
N GLU A 513 -21.29 2.00 -13.33
CA GLU A 513 -20.55 0.74 -13.51
C GLU A 513 -19.85 0.33 -12.19
N ASP A 514 -19.08 1.23 -11.56
CA ASP A 514 -18.15 0.84 -10.48
C ASP A 514 -18.68 1.10 -9.06
N TRP A 515 -19.25 2.27 -8.76
CA TRP A 515 -19.81 2.55 -7.42
C TRP A 515 -21.14 1.82 -7.17
N SER A 516 -21.88 1.51 -8.23
CA SER A 516 -23.16 0.80 -8.16
C SER A 516 -23.04 -0.67 -7.69
N THR A 517 -21.81 -1.17 -7.56
CA THR A 517 -21.48 -2.50 -7.01
C THR A 517 -21.46 -2.56 -5.49
N LEU A 518 -21.38 -1.42 -4.80
CA LEU A 518 -21.43 -1.35 -3.34
C LEU A 518 -22.89 -1.44 -2.86
N ASP A 519 -23.24 -2.45 -2.05
CA ASP A 519 -24.62 -2.65 -1.56
C ASP A 519 -25.17 -1.45 -0.76
N THR A 520 -24.28 -0.66 -0.14
CA THR A 520 -24.64 0.57 0.58
C THR A 520 -24.95 1.73 -0.37
N PHE A 521 -24.40 1.72 -1.59
CA PHE A 521 -24.55 2.80 -2.58
C PHE A 521 -25.87 2.67 -3.33
N GLN A 522 -26.86 3.47 -2.92
CA GLN A 522 -28.24 3.46 -3.46
C GLN A 522 -28.35 4.03 -4.89
N ARG A 523 -27.50 3.57 -5.83
CA ARG A 523 -27.42 3.88 -7.27
C ARG A 523 -27.96 5.28 -7.59
N THR A 524 -29.19 5.37 -8.11
CA THR A 524 -29.85 6.63 -8.49
C THR A 524 -29.88 7.69 -7.39
N ARG A 525 -30.21 7.33 -6.13
CA ARG A 525 -30.25 8.27 -5.00
C ARG A 525 -28.87 8.69 -4.52
N GLY A 526 -27.90 7.76 -4.52
CA GLY A 526 -26.50 8.06 -4.18
C GLY A 526 -25.88 9.02 -5.19
N VAL A 527 -26.06 8.74 -6.48
CA VAL A 527 -25.64 9.59 -7.61
C VAL A 527 -26.26 10.98 -7.52
N LEU A 528 -27.58 11.10 -7.31
CA LEU A 528 -28.24 12.39 -7.16
C LEU A 528 -27.71 13.20 -5.95
N ARG A 529 -27.53 12.55 -4.79
CA ARG A 529 -27.04 13.20 -3.56
C ARG A 529 -25.59 13.66 -3.67
N LEU A 530 -24.74 12.87 -4.32
CA LEU A 530 -23.35 13.25 -4.60
C LEU A 530 -23.26 14.38 -5.63
N LEU A 531 -23.93 14.23 -6.77
CA LEU A 531 -23.86 15.22 -7.85
C LEU A 531 -24.49 16.56 -7.44
N ALA A 532 -25.55 16.58 -6.64
CA ALA A 532 -26.10 17.83 -6.11
C ALA A 532 -25.07 18.63 -5.30
N LYS A 533 -24.31 17.97 -4.41
CA LYS A 533 -23.21 18.61 -3.66
C LYS A 533 -22.07 19.08 -4.55
N VAL A 534 -21.64 18.24 -5.51
CA VAL A 534 -20.57 18.59 -6.47
C VAL A 534 -20.99 19.79 -7.32
N ILE A 535 -22.22 19.81 -7.85
CA ILE A 535 -22.76 20.92 -8.64
C ILE A 535 -22.89 22.18 -7.80
N HIS A 536 -23.40 22.09 -6.56
CA HIS A 536 -23.45 23.24 -5.65
C HIS A 536 -22.05 23.84 -5.43
N ARG A 537 -21.06 23.00 -5.13
CA ARG A 537 -19.68 23.44 -4.88
C ARG A 537 -19.00 24.03 -6.12
N LEU A 538 -19.22 23.47 -7.31
CA LEU A 538 -18.73 24.04 -8.57
C LEU A 538 -19.43 25.35 -8.94
N TRP A 539 -20.73 25.46 -8.62
CA TRP A 539 -21.51 26.69 -8.83
C TRP A 539 -21.05 27.83 -7.91
N GLU A 540 -20.80 27.54 -6.63
CA GLU A 540 -20.24 28.47 -5.64
C GLU A 540 -18.82 28.92 -6.00
N THR A 541 -17.94 27.98 -6.37
CA THR A 541 -16.54 28.27 -6.72
C THR A 541 -16.35 28.91 -8.11
N ASN A 542 -17.44 29.11 -8.86
CA ASN A 542 -17.44 29.70 -10.20
C ASN A 542 -16.63 28.91 -11.24
N ASP A 543 -16.78 27.58 -11.26
CA ASP A 543 -16.13 26.68 -12.21
C ASP A 543 -16.25 27.13 -13.68
N LEU A 544 -15.13 27.11 -14.41
CA LEU A 544 -15.04 27.53 -15.82
C LEU A 544 -14.88 26.33 -16.79
N SER A 545 -15.06 25.10 -16.31
CA SER A 545 -15.02 23.89 -17.13
C SER A 545 -16.14 23.87 -18.19
N LEU A 546 -15.89 23.22 -19.33
CA LEU A 546 -16.89 23.09 -20.41
C LEU A 546 -17.98 22.05 -20.12
N MET A 547 -17.64 21.04 -19.29
CA MET A 547 -18.53 19.99 -18.79
C MET A 547 -18.04 19.54 -17.41
N ILE A 548 -18.93 18.95 -16.60
CA ILE A 548 -18.59 18.37 -15.30
C ILE A 548 -17.96 16.99 -15.51
N LEU A 549 -16.64 16.90 -15.28
CA LEU A 549 -15.80 15.71 -15.47
C LEU A 549 -15.61 14.93 -14.16
N PRO A 550 -15.13 13.68 -14.19
CA PRO A 550 -14.61 12.98 -13.01
C PRO A 550 -13.60 13.83 -12.21
N ALA A 551 -12.70 14.53 -12.90
CA ALA A 551 -11.76 15.47 -12.30
C ALA A 551 -12.39 16.69 -11.61
N SER A 552 -13.64 17.05 -11.95
CA SER A 552 -14.36 18.17 -11.36
C SER A 552 -14.88 17.87 -9.94
N VAL A 553 -14.91 16.60 -9.51
CA VAL A 553 -15.38 16.20 -8.17
C VAL A 553 -14.42 16.74 -7.10
N ALA A 554 -14.88 17.72 -6.32
CA ALA A 554 -14.08 18.44 -5.33
C ALA A 554 -13.91 17.63 -4.03
N MET A 555 -12.88 16.79 -3.96
CA MET A 555 -12.61 15.92 -2.80
C MET A 555 -11.87 16.66 -1.67
N ASP A 556 -11.38 17.86 -1.94
CA ASP A 556 -10.93 18.86 -0.97
C ASP A 556 -12.08 19.57 -0.23
N ASP A 557 -13.32 19.43 -0.71
CA ASP A 557 -14.52 19.92 -0.02
C ASP A 557 -15.06 18.89 1.00
N GLN A 558 -15.40 19.34 2.22
CA GLN A 558 -15.83 18.44 3.28
C GLN A 558 -17.22 17.82 3.04
N GLU A 559 -18.16 18.54 2.41
CA GLU A 559 -19.50 17.98 2.16
C GLU A 559 -19.47 16.93 1.07
N VAL A 560 -18.69 17.15 0.01
CA VAL A 560 -18.45 16.19 -1.07
C VAL A 560 -17.64 15.00 -0.56
N LYS A 561 -16.53 15.23 0.15
CA LYS A 561 -15.71 14.16 0.72
C LYS A 561 -16.52 13.26 1.67
N SER A 562 -17.23 13.82 2.64
CA SER A 562 -18.08 13.05 3.56
C SER A 562 -19.35 12.47 2.89
N GLU A 563 -19.64 12.82 1.63
CA GLU A 563 -20.63 12.10 0.83
C GLU A 563 -20.04 10.83 0.20
N ILE A 564 -18.82 10.94 -0.30
CA ILE A 564 -18.07 9.87 -0.96
C ILE A 564 -17.59 8.83 0.06
N THR A 565 -16.95 9.25 1.15
CA THR A 565 -16.38 8.33 2.16
C THR A 565 -17.44 7.58 2.95
N ARG A 566 -18.68 8.10 3.03
CA ARG A 566 -19.84 7.44 3.69
C ARG A 566 -20.17 6.03 3.16
N TYR A 567 -19.68 5.68 1.97
CA TYR A 567 -19.91 4.39 1.32
C TYR A 567 -18.71 3.43 1.39
N LEU A 568 -17.60 3.86 2.00
CA LEU A 568 -16.32 3.14 2.07
C LEU A 568 -15.80 3.11 3.51
N ASP A 569 -14.66 2.44 3.74
CA ASP A 569 -14.00 2.38 5.06
C ASP A 569 -13.40 3.76 5.46
N ASP A 570 -13.39 4.06 6.76
CA ASP A 570 -12.82 5.31 7.33
C ASP A 570 -11.36 5.58 6.92
N VAL A 571 -10.63 4.52 6.55
CA VAL A 571 -9.22 4.56 6.08
C VAL A 571 -9.04 5.43 4.82
N TRP A 572 -10.11 5.70 4.06
CA TRP A 572 -10.02 6.55 2.87
C TRP A 572 -9.87 8.06 3.16
N GLU A 573 -10.36 8.58 4.28
CA GLU A 573 -10.26 10.00 4.64
C GLU A 573 -8.78 10.53 4.68
N PRO A 574 -7.81 9.85 5.34
CA PRO A 574 -6.40 10.24 5.28
C PRO A 574 -5.76 10.02 3.91
N ILE A 575 -6.18 9.00 3.16
CA ILE A 575 -5.65 8.72 1.80
C ILE A 575 -6.04 9.85 0.84
N ILE A 576 -7.30 10.29 0.88
CA ILE A 576 -7.77 11.45 0.11
C ILE A 576 -6.92 12.67 0.46
N SER A 577 -6.70 12.90 1.76
CA SER A 577 -5.97 14.06 2.27
C SER A 577 -4.48 14.10 1.88
N GLN A 578 -3.86 12.95 1.58
CA GLN A 578 -2.42 12.83 1.26
C GLN A 578 -2.14 12.63 -0.25
N ASP A 579 -2.82 11.68 -0.89
CA ASP A 579 -2.48 11.22 -2.26
C ASP A 579 -3.53 11.61 -3.32
N VAL A 580 -4.69 12.15 -2.94
CA VAL A 580 -5.78 12.49 -3.89
C VAL A 580 -5.98 14.01 -4.01
N ASP A 581 -6.44 14.65 -2.94
CA ASP A 581 -6.93 16.02 -2.97
C ASP A 581 -7.05 16.60 -1.55
N GLY A 582 -6.01 17.30 -1.09
CA GLY A 582 -5.97 17.89 0.23
C GLY A 582 -5.02 19.09 0.29
N PRO A 583 -5.10 19.95 1.33
CA PRO A 583 -4.36 21.21 1.37
C PRO A 583 -2.82 21.08 1.34
N GLY A 584 -2.31 19.90 1.70
CA GLY A 584 -0.90 19.51 1.61
C GLY A 584 -0.69 18.19 0.87
N SER A 585 -1.59 17.82 -0.05
CA SER A 585 -1.50 16.55 -0.79
C SER A 585 -0.40 16.57 -1.86
N LEU A 586 0.17 15.40 -2.14
CA LEU A 586 1.19 15.20 -3.18
C LEU A 586 0.75 15.71 -4.57
N PRO A 587 -0.50 15.50 -5.04
CA PRO A 587 -0.95 16.07 -6.31
C PRO A 587 -0.87 17.59 -6.36
N LEU A 588 -1.22 18.28 -5.27
CA LEU A 588 -1.12 19.74 -5.18
C LEU A 588 0.34 20.21 -5.06
N GLU A 589 1.22 19.41 -4.47
CA GLU A 589 2.67 19.67 -4.44
C GLU A 589 3.31 19.55 -5.84
N LEU A 590 2.93 18.53 -6.62
CA LEU A 590 3.37 18.32 -8.00
C LEU A 590 2.87 19.42 -8.93
N ASP A 591 1.60 19.82 -8.82
CA ASP A 591 1.03 20.91 -9.60
C ASP A 591 1.68 22.27 -9.26
N ARG A 592 2.04 22.52 -7.98
CA ARG A 592 2.76 23.73 -7.56
C ARG A 592 4.24 23.76 -7.98
N SER A 593 4.91 22.60 -8.00
CA SER A 593 6.34 22.50 -8.32
C SER A 593 6.63 22.44 -9.82
N ASN A 594 5.65 22.08 -10.66
CA ASN A 594 5.79 22.03 -12.11
C ASN A 594 4.75 22.92 -12.82
N PRO A 595 5.14 24.11 -13.33
CA PRO A 595 4.23 25.06 -13.99
C PRO A 595 3.42 24.48 -15.16
N ASN A 596 3.91 23.45 -15.85
CA ASN A 596 3.18 22.81 -16.95
C ASN A 596 2.03 21.93 -16.47
N LEU A 597 2.12 21.37 -15.25
CA LEU A 597 1.05 20.60 -14.62
C LEU A 597 0.07 21.55 -13.91
N GLY A 598 0.59 22.49 -13.11
CA GLY A 598 -0.19 23.47 -12.35
C GLY A 598 -1.15 24.29 -13.19
N ARG A 599 -0.74 24.70 -14.40
CA ARG A 599 -1.57 25.41 -15.40
C ARG A 599 -2.92 24.73 -15.71
N TYR A 600 -3.03 23.42 -15.50
CA TYR A 600 -4.25 22.63 -15.68
C TYR A 600 -4.65 21.86 -14.40
N SER A 601 -3.95 22.09 -13.29
CA SER A 601 -3.99 21.27 -12.06
C SER A 601 -3.98 19.77 -12.36
N ALA A 602 -3.09 19.37 -13.27
CA ALA A 602 -3.12 18.08 -13.94
C ALA A 602 -2.94 16.90 -12.98
N SER A 603 -2.11 17.03 -11.95
CA SER A 603 -1.95 15.98 -10.94
C SER A 603 -3.20 15.85 -10.07
N ARG A 604 -3.82 16.94 -9.61
CA ARG A 604 -5.10 16.87 -8.87
C ARG A 604 -6.21 16.24 -9.72
N ARG A 605 -6.32 16.61 -11.00
CA ARG A 605 -7.33 16.04 -11.91
C ARG A 605 -7.16 14.53 -12.13
N VAL A 606 -5.93 14.10 -12.34
CA VAL A 606 -5.58 12.67 -12.44
C VAL A 606 -5.94 11.94 -11.15
N ALA A 607 -5.51 12.45 -9.99
CA ALA A 607 -5.71 11.76 -8.73
C ALA A 607 -7.21 11.65 -8.36
N ARG A 608 -8.00 12.72 -8.52
CA ARG A 608 -9.47 12.70 -8.37
C ARG A 608 -10.14 11.67 -9.29
N THR A 609 -9.77 11.67 -10.57
CA THR A 609 -10.33 10.73 -11.57
C THR A 609 -9.98 9.29 -11.21
N LEU A 610 -8.72 9.03 -10.85
CA LEU A 610 -8.24 7.71 -10.48
C LEU A 610 -8.89 7.20 -9.19
N TYR A 611 -9.05 8.06 -8.18
CA TYR A 611 -9.81 7.74 -6.97
C TYR A 611 -11.25 7.33 -7.34
N LEU A 612 -11.97 8.20 -8.06
CA LEU A 612 -13.37 7.97 -8.39
C LEU A 612 -13.55 6.71 -9.24
N ALA A 613 -12.58 6.38 -10.07
CA ALA A 613 -12.61 5.21 -10.93
C ALA A 613 -12.20 3.89 -10.24
N THR A 614 -11.60 3.93 -9.05
CA THR A 614 -10.94 2.73 -8.48
C THR A 614 -11.19 2.47 -7.01
N ALA A 615 -11.67 3.45 -6.22
CA ALA A 615 -11.87 3.28 -4.78
C ALA A 615 -12.87 2.18 -4.41
N SER A 616 -14.03 2.12 -5.08
CA SER A 616 -15.03 1.04 -4.86
C SER A 616 -14.51 -0.34 -5.30
N GLY A 617 -13.66 -0.38 -6.32
CA GLY A 617 -13.07 -1.59 -6.89
C GLY A 617 -11.71 -2.00 -6.30
N ALA A 618 -11.21 -1.31 -5.25
CA ALA A 618 -9.83 -1.40 -4.79
C ALA A 618 -9.41 -2.76 -4.20
N GLN A 619 -10.37 -3.61 -3.83
CA GLN A 619 -10.16 -5.00 -3.38
C GLN A 619 -10.63 -6.05 -4.41
N SER A 620 -10.97 -5.64 -5.63
CA SER A 620 -11.35 -6.56 -6.71
C SER A 620 -10.15 -7.36 -7.22
N LYS A 621 -10.41 -8.48 -7.93
CA LYS A 621 -9.34 -9.35 -8.45
C LYS A 621 -8.41 -8.68 -9.47
N ASN A 622 -8.96 -7.76 -10.27
CA ASN A 622 -8.26 -7.02 -11.33
C ASN A 622 -8.60 -5.53 -11.19
N PRO A 623 -8.02 -4.80 -10.23
CA PRO A 623 -8.36 -3.41 -9.96
C PRO A 623 -7.83 -2.45 -11.05
N GLY A 624 -8.31 -1.21 -11.02
CA GLY A 624 -7.72 -0.10 -11.77
C GLY A 624 -8.24 0.13 -13.18
N ILE A 625 -7.95 1.33 -13.69
CA ILE A 625 -8.27 1.76 -15.06
C ILE A 625 -7.00 1.98 -15.87
N ASP A 626 -7.14 2.06 -17.20
CA ASP A 626 -6.04 2.40 -18.10
C ASP A 626 -5.88 3.92 -18.29
N ASP A 627 -4.68 4.32 -18.73
CA ASP A 627 -4.29 5.73 -18.99
C ASP A 627 -5.22 6.43 -20.00
N ARG A 628 -5.78 5.75 -21.01
CA ARG A 628 -6.72 6.39 -21.96
C ARG A 628 -8.05 6.73 -21.29
N ARG A 629 -8.58 5.80 -20.47
CA ARG A 629 -9.81 6.03 -19.70
C ARG A 629 -9.61 7.09 -18.61
N LEU A 630 -8.42 7.14 -18.00
CA LEU A 630 -8.04 8.23 -17.10
C LEU A 630 -8.05 9.60 -17.80
N ARG A 631 -7.40 9.72 -18.97
CA ARG A 631 -7.38 10.97 -19.75
C ARG A 631 -8.77 11.43 -20.18
N LEU A 632 -9.65 10.49 -20.52
CA LEU A 632 -11.08 10.76 -20.82
C LEU A 632 -11.81 11.43 -19.64
N GLY A 633 -11.41 11.14 -18.40
CA GLY A 633 -11.95 11.79 -17.19
C GLY A 633 -11.27 13.09 -16.76
N CYS A 634 -10.13 13.46 -17.37
CA CYS A 634 -9.31 14.61 -16.97
C CYS A 634 -9.30 15.78 -17.96
N ALA A 635 -9.30 15.49 -19.27
CA ALA A 635 -9.03 16.45 -20.34
C ALA A 635 -10.30 17.06 -20.94
N GLN A 636 -10.23 18.35 -21.29
CA GLN A 636 -11.26 19.07 -22.04
C GLN A 636 -10.64 19.77 -23.27
N PRO A 637 -11.43 20.11 -24.31
CA PRO A 637 -10.95 20.84 -25.50
C PRO A 637 -10.08 22.05 -25.13
N GLY A 638 -8.94 22.20 -25.80
CA GLY A 638 -7.92 23.21 -25.51
C GLY A 638 -6.77 22.74 -24.62
N GLU A 639 -6.91 21.62 -23.90
CA GLU A 639 -5.90 21.11 -22.96
C GLU A 639 -5.19 19.84 -23.52
N PRO A 640 -3.84 19.78 -23.57
CA PRO A 640 -3.16 18.64 -24.22
C PRO A 640 -3.18 17.35 -23.37
N ALA A 641 -3.74 16.27 -23.92
CA ALA A 641 -3.92 14.99 -23.22
C ALA A 641 -2.62 14.41 -22.60
N ALA A 642 -1.48 14.61 -23.27
CA ALA A 642 -0.17 14.14 -22.81
C ALA A 642 0.28 14.74 -21.46
N VAL A 643 -0.24 15.90 -21.06
CA VAL A 643 0.09 16.52 -19.75
C VAL A 643 -0.43 15.66 -18.60
N PHE A 644 -1.63 15.08 -18.75
CA PHE A 644 -2.21 14.18 -17.75
C PHE A 644 -1.46 12.84 -17.68
N GLY A 645 -0.89 12.35 -18.79
CA GLY A 645 0.01 11.20 -18.78
C GLY A 645 1.36 11.45 -18.08
N ASP A 646 1.89 12.68 -18.13
CA ASP A 646 3.08 13.06 -17.35
C ASP A 646 2.77 13.24 -15.86
N ALA A 647 1.60 13.79 -15.53
CA ALA A 647 1.08 13.88 -14.17
C ALA A 647 0.86 12.50 -13.54
N LEU A 648 0.27 11.55 -14.29
CA LEU A 648 0.07 10.16 -13.84
C LEU A 648 1.39 9.50 -13.48
N ARG A 649 2.40 9.56 -14.36
CA ARG A 649 3.71 8.92 -14.11
C ARG A 649 4.32 9.42 -12.80
N ARG A 650 4.40 10.74 -12.62
CA ARG A 650 4.95 11.37 -11.40
C ARG A 650 4.18 11.04 -10.12
N LEU A 651 2.88 10.77 -10.25
CA LEU A 651 2.06 10.30 -9.12
C LEU A 651 2.37 8.83 -8.82
N SER A 652 2.44 7.96 -9.83
CA SER A 652 2.84 6.55 -9.66
C SER A 652 4.25 6.40 -9.06
N ASP A 653 5.16 7.32 -9.39
CA ASP A 653 6.53 7.34 -8.84
C ASP A 653 6.60 7.76 -7.36
N ARG A 654 5.66 8.59 -6.87
CA ARG A 654 5.77 9.27 -5.56
C ARG A 654 4.68 8.96 -4.53
N ALA A 655 3.46 8.61 -4.96
CA ALA A 655 2.32 8.42 -4.08
C ALA A 655 2.45 7.13 -3.25
N LYS A 656 1.87 7.13 -2.04
CA LYS A 656 1.95 5.99 -1.12
C LYS A 656 0.87 4.94 -1.39
N HIS A 657 -0.30 5.36 -1.86
CA HIS A 657 -1.48 4.54 -2.07
C HIS A 657 -1.81 4.27 -3.55
N LEU A 658 -1.04 4.82 -4.49
CA LEU A 658 -1.18 4.57 -5.92
C LEU A 658 -0.36 3.35 -6.33
N HIS A 659 -0.98 2.41 -7.03
CA HIS A 659 -0.39 1.17 -7.54
C HIS A 659 -0.50 1.12 -9.07
N GLN A 660 0.47 0.47 -9.70
CA GLN A 660 0.50 0.24 -11.15
C GLN A 660 0.82 -1.22 -11.45
N ASP A 661 0.12 -1.79 -12.43
CA ASP A 661 0.46 -3.06 -13.07
C ASP A 661 0.31 -2.93 -14.59
N GLY A 662 1.44 -3.01 -15.31
CA GLY A 662 1.52 -2.70 -16.73
C GLY A 662 0.95 -1.32 -17.08
N ASN A 663 -0.21 -1.30 -17.74
CA ASN A 663 -0.94 -0.09 -18.11
C ASN A 663 -2.21 0.16 -17.25
N ARG A 664 -2.39 -0.57 -16.14
CA ARG A 664 -3.49 -0.34 -15.18
C ARG A 664 -2.98 0.38 -13.95
N TYR A 665 -3.78 1.32 -13.47
CA TYR A 665 -3.47 2.17 -12.32
C TYR A 665 -4.65 2.17 -11.36
N TRP A 666 -4.41 2.14 -10.04
CA TRP A 666 -5.45 2.28 -9.02
C TRP A 666 -4.94 2.91 -7.73
N ILE A 667 -5.86 3.40 -6.91
CA ILE A 667 -5.59 3.75 -5.51
C ILE A 667 -6.13 2.63 -4.63
N SER A 668 -5.42 2.28 -3.55
CA SER A 668 -5.84 1.25 -2.59
C SER A 668 -5.61 1.68 -1.14
N THR A 669 -6.37 1.12 -0.21
CA THR A 669 -6.14 1.31 1.23
C THR A 669 -4.79 0.74 1.68
N LYS A 670 -4.24 -0.24 0.95
CA LYS A 670 -2.89 -0.77 1.15
C LYS A 670 -1.82 0.16 0.56
N PRO A 671 -0.67 0.36 1.24
CA PRO A 671 0.45 1.10 0.67
C PRO A 671 1.16 0.33 -0.46
N ASN A 672 1.74 1.06 -1.40
CA ASN A 672 2.60 0.54 -2.47
C ASN A 672 3.94 0.08 -1.90
N LEU A 673 4.26 -1.21 -2.04
CA LEU A 673 5.45 -1.80 -1.43
C LEU A 673 6.76 -1.23 -1.96
N ASN A 674 6.83 -0.84 -3.23
CA ASN A 674 8.05 -0.23 -3.78
C ASN A 674 8.29 1.15 -3.14
N ARG A 675 7.23 1.91 -2.90
CA ARG A 675 7.31 3.21 -2.24
C ARG A 675 7.67 3.08 -0.75
N LEU A 676 7.09 2.09 -0.06
CA LEU A 676 7.44 1.74 1.33
C LEU A 676 8.90 1.27 1.46
N ALA A 677 9.40 0.49 0.49
CA ALA A 677 10.80 0.06 0.46
C ALA A 677 11.74 1.25 0.27
N GLU A 678 11.41 2.18 -0.63
CA GLU A 678 12.24 3.36 -0.88
C GLU A 678 12.24 4.35 0.30
N ASP A 679 11.10 4.54 0.99
CA ASP A 679 11.04 5.35 2.23
C ASP A 679 11.92 4.71 3.33
N ARG A 680 11.81 3.39 3.57
CA ARG A 680 12.65 2.68 4.55
C ARG A 680 14.15 2.68 4.17
N ALA A 681 14.48 2.56 2.88
CA ALA A 681 15.86 2.69 2.40
C ALA A 681 16.40 4.13 2.53
N GLY A 682 15.53 5.14 2.40
CA GLY A 682 15.85 6.53 2.67
C GLY A 682 16.08 6.84 4.15
N GLU A 683 15.41 6.12 5.06
CA GLU A 683 15.68 6.17 6.50
C GLU A 683 16.99 5.46 6.86
N LEU A 684 17.20 4.23 6.38
CA LEU A 684 18.43 3.46 6.62
C LEU A 684 19.70 4.16 6.10
N ARG A 685 19.62 4.92 4.99
CA ARG A 685 20.72 5.76 4.49
C ARG A 685 21.11 6.93 5.42
N ARG A 686 20.32 7.23 6.46
CA ARG A 686 20.69 8.18 7.53
C ARG A 686 21.44 7.52 8.68
N GLU A 687 21.55 6.19 8.69
CA GLU A 687 22.19 5.38 9.73
C GLU A 687 23.32 4.52 9.14
N PRO A 688 24.40 5.12 8.60
CA PRO A 688 25.44 4.41 7.85
C PRO A 688 26.12 3.29 8.67
N GLU A 689 26.21 3.44 10.00
CA GLU A 689 26.74 2.41 10.92
C GLU A 689 26.01 1.06 10.76
N LYS A 690 24.68 1.06 10.59
CA LYS A 690 23.88 -0.16 10.38
C LYS A 690 24.16 -0.80 9.02
N LEU A 691 24.40 0.02 7.99
CA LEU A 691 24.78 -0.45 6.67
C LEU A 691 26.19 -1.08 6.72
N HIS A 692 27.13 -0.41 7.40
CA HIS A 692 28.51 -0.86 7.59
C HIS A 692 28.57 -2.18 8.36
N GLU A 693 27.80 -2.35 9.43
CA GLU A 693 27.70 -3.63 10.16
C GLU A 693 27.21 -4.75 9.24
N LYS A 694 26.15 -4.52 8.45
CA LYS A 694 25.61 -5.50 7.50
C LYS A 694 26.63 -5.85 6.41
N ILE A 695 27.39 -4.87 5.91
CA ILE A 695 28.46 -5.08 4.91
C ILE A 695 29.62 -5.87 5.51
N VAL A 696 30.12 -5.50 6.70
CA VAL A 696 31.16 -6.24 7.43
C VAL A 696 30.71 -7.68 7.72
N ARG A 697 29.46 -7.89 8.10
CA ARG A 697 28.87 -9.22 8.31
C ARG A 697 28.73 -10.03 7.01
N ARG A 698 28.61 -9.38 5.84
CA ARG A 698 28.71 -10.04 4.52
C ARG A 698 30.17 -10.37 4.17
N LEU A 699 31.11 -9.42 4.29
CA LEU A 699 32.55 -9.62 4.06
C LEU A 699 33.12 -10.76 4.92
N ARG A 700 32.77 -10.81 6.22
CA ARG A 700 33.20 -11.85 7.16
C ARG A 700 32.68 -13.27 6.80
N ARG A 701 31.85 -13.43 5.75
CA ARG A 701 31.47 -14.73 5.15
C ARG A 701 32.49 -15.24 4.12
N GLU A 702 33.31 -14.38 3.51
CA GLU A 702 34.39 -14.85 2.64
C GLU A 702 35.45 -15.59 3.48
N ARG A 703 35.66 -16.89 3.19
CA ARG A 703 36.60 -17.76 3.91
C ARG A 703 37.90 -18.05 3.14
N GLN A 704 37.96 -17.67 1.87
CA GLN A 704 39.12 -17.91 1.02
C GLN A 704 40.29 -17.01 1.39
N ARG A 705 41.52 -17.52 1.17
CA ARG A 705 42.76 -16.83 1.55
C ARG A 705 43.71 -16.53 0.40
N GLY A 706 43.51 -17.16 -0.77
CA GLY A 706 44.44 -17.06 -1.90
C GLY A 706 45.88 -17.40 -1.49
N GLY A 707 46.84 -16.66 -2.04
CA GLY A 707 48.26 -16.75 -1.72
C GLY A 707 48.65 -16.38 -0.28
N PHE A 708 47.75 -15.82 0.54
CA PHE A 708 48.02 -15.45 1.93
C PHE A 708 47.85 -16.62 2.91
N ALA A 709 48.55 -16.56 4.06
CA ALA A 709 48.38 -17.52 5.16
C ALA A 709 47.13 -17.24 6.00
N GLY A 710 46.74 -15.96 6.11
CA GLY A 710 45.54 -15.50 6.83
C GLY A 710 44.90 -14.27 6.18
N VAL A 711 43.62 -14.06 6.45
CA VAL A 711 42.86 -12.87 6.04
C VAL A 711 42.12 -12.34 7.26
N HIS A 712 42.21 -11.03 7.48
CA HIS A 712 41.51 -10.30 8.55
C HIS A 712 40.49 -9.36 7.91
N VAL A 713 39.25 -9.37 8.38
CA VAL A 713 38.14 -8.68 7.72
C VAL A 713 37.49 -7.69 8.66
N ALA A 714 37.70 -6.41 8.37
CA ALA A 714 37.34 -5.28 9.22
C ALA A 714 37.79 -5.51 10.68
N PRO A 715 39.10 -5.47 10.96
CA PRO A 715 39.58 -5.43 12.34
C PRO A 715 39.03 -4.17 13.03
N GLU A 716 38.77 -4.30 14.33
CA GLU A 716 38.28 -3.22 15.18
C GLU A 716 39.46 -2.49 15.86
N SER A 717 40.64 -3.10 15.90
CA SER A 717 41.91 -2.49 16.28
C SER A 717 43.13 -3.14 15.61
N SER A 718 44.28 -2.45 15.63
CA SER A 718 45.57 -3.02 15.22
C SER A 718 46.03 -4.25 16.04
N ALA A 719 45.42 -4.52 17.20
CA ALA A 719 45.68 -5.71 18.02
C ALA A 719 45.10 -7.00 17.42
N ASP A 720 44.05 -6.91 16.60
CA ASP A 720 43.34 -8.05 15.99
C ASP A 720 44.18 -8.76 14.91
N VAL A 721 45.24 -8.10 14.42
CA VAL A 721 46.16 -8.60 13.40
C VAL A 721 47.46 -9.10 14.08
N PRO A 722 47.69 -10.43 14.19
CA PRO A 722 48.89 -10.98 14.83
C PRO A 722 50.19 -10.57 14.14
N ASP A 723 51.26 -10.48 14.91
CA ASP A 723 52.62 -10.13 14.45
C ASP A 723 53.46 -11.41 14.26
N GLU A 724 53.05 -12.25 13.30
CA GLU A 724 53.65 -13.54 12.98
C GLU A 724 54.41 -13.48 11.64
N ALA A 725 55.45 -14.30 11.45
CA ALA A 725 56.19 -14.41 10.18
C ALA A 725 55.41 -15.17 9.09
N ARG A 726 54.22 -14.66 8.75
CA ARG A 726 53.24 -15.24 7.82
C ARG A 726 52.42 -14.15 7.14
N ALA A 727 52.43 -14.10 5.81
CA ALA A 727 51.75 -13.07 5.02
C ALA A 727 50.24 -13.07 5.26
N ARG A 728 49.68 -11.89 5.54
CA ARG A 728 48.29 -11.67 5.91
C ARG A 728 47.69 -10.52 5.11
N LEU A 729 46.49 -10.74 4.59
CA LEU A 729 45.68 -9.70 3.97
C LEU A 729 44.77 -9.06 5.03
N VAL A 730 44.73 -7.73 5.09
CA VAL A 730 43.80 -6.97 5.92
C VAL A 730 42.79 -6.27 5.01
N ILE A 731 41.55 -6.75 5.00
CA ILE A 731 40.44 -6.10 4.31
C ILE A 731 39.88 -5.02 5.24
N LEU A 732 40.05 -3.76 4.86
CA LEU A 732 39.73 -2.60 5.67
C LEU A 732 38.21 -2.38 5.78
N PRO A 733 37.71 -1.81 6.90
CA PRO A 733 36.29 -1.56 7.12
C PRO A 733 35.72 -0.54 6.12
N PRO A 734 34.39 -0.53 5.89
CA PRO A 734 33.74 0.46 5.01
C PRO A 734 34.01 1.92 5.41
N ALA A 735 34.14 2.20 6.72
CA ALA A 735 34.50 3.51 7.26
C ALA A 735 35.91 4.00 6.89
N ALA A 736 36.76 3.14 6.30
CA ALA A 736 38.09 3.48 5.81
C ALA A 736 38.20 3.29 4.28
N PRO A 737 37.52 4.14 3.47
CA PRO A 737 37.58 4.07 2.01
C PRO A 737 38.86 4.70 1.45
N HIS A 738 39.17 4.35 0.20
CA HIS A 738 40.24 4.94 -0.61
C HIS A 738 39.69 5.51 -1.93
N ARG A 739 40.40 6.49 -2.48
CA ARG A 739 40.09 7.13 -3.76
C ARG A 739 41.39 7.30 -4.55
N GLY A 740 41.60 6.44 -5.55
CA GLY A 740 42.90 6.09 -6.17
C GLY A 740 43.84 7.19 -6.73
N ALA A 741 43.54 8.48 -6.54
CA ALA A 741 44.43 9.60 -6.87
C ALA A 741 44.79 10.46 -5.63
N GLN A 742 44.42 10.03 -4.43
CA GLN A 742 44.74 10.70 -3.16
C GLN A 742 45.96 10.04 -2.50
N THR A 743 46.96 10.85 -2.15
CA THR A 743 48.14 10.43 -1.36
C THR A 743 47.87 10.30 0.14
N ALA A 744 46.72 10.80 0.63
CA ALA A 744 46.24 10.62 1.99
C ALA A 744 44.74 10.30 1.97
N SER A 745 44.32 9.30 2.74
CA SER A 745 42.92 8.86 2.84
C SER A 745 42.73 8.01 4.10
N PRO A 746 41.50 7.88 4.65
CA PRO A 746 41.23 7.07 5.83
C PRO A 746 41.72 5.61 5.73
N ALA A 747 41.69 5.03 4.52
CA ALA A 747 42.27 3.70 4.27
C ALA A 747 43.79 3.63 4.48
N LEU A 748 44.54 4.66 4.05
CA LEU A 748 46.00 4.72 4.20
C LEU A 748 46.39 5.01 5.65
N GLU A 749 45.64 5.88 6.35
CA GLU A 749 45.84 6.19 7.76
C GLU A 749 45.66 4.95 8.64
N LEU A 750 44.57 4.20 8.46
CA LEU A 750 44.32 2.95 9.18
C LEU A 750 45.28 1.83 8.77
N ALA A 751 45.67 1.75 7.49
CA ALA A 751 46.69 0.80 7.04
C ALA A 751 48.06 1.08 7.69
N ALA A 752 48.45 2.35 7.84
CA ALA A 752 49.68 2.75 8.53
C ALA A 752 49.64 2.45 10.03
N GLU A 753 48.53 2.73 10.72
CA GLU A 753 48.37 2.36 12.14
C GLU A 753 48.54 0.84 12.34
N ILE A 754 47.87 0.03 11.52
CA ILE A 754 47.97 -1.43 11.59
C ILE A 754 49.35 -1.94 11.16
N LEU A 755 50.05 -1.24 10.25
CA LEU A 755 51.42 -1.58 9.84
C LEU A 755 52.44 -1.33 10.94
N ASP A 756 52.32 -0.23 11.67
CA ASP A 756 53.34 0.21 12.64
C ASP A 756 53.05 -0.24 14.07
N HIS A 757 51.79 -0.58 14.38
CA HIS A 757 51.37 -0.98 15.71
C HIS A 757 50.63 -2.33 15.74
N ARG A 758 50.63 -2.93 16.94
CA ARG A 758 49.77 -4.05 17.34
C ARG A 758 49.18 -3.71 18.70
N GLY A 759 48.12 -2.91 18.70
CA GLY A 759 47.68 -2.22 19.91
C GLY A 759 48.81 -1.33 20.45
N ASN A 760 49.05 -1.33 21.76
CA ASN A 760 50.02 -0.43 22.39
C ASN A 760 51.51 -0.78 22.16
N ALA A 761 51.82 -1.77 21.32
CA ALA A 761 53.19 -2.19 21.00
C ALA A 761 53.55 -1.87 19.53
N PRO A 762 54.82 -1.52 19.22
CA PRO A 762 55.27 -1.40 17.84
C PRO A 762 55.28 -2.78 17.16
N ARG A 763 54.87 -2.84 15.88
CA ARG A 763 54.88 -4.07 15.09
C ARG A 763 56.29 -4.37 14.57
N LEU A 764 56.74 -5.61 14.72
CA LEU A 764 58.06 -6.03 14.26
C LEU A 764 58.04 -6.54 12.82
N ARG A 765 57.00 -7.30 12.42
CA ARG A 765 56.97 -8.01 11.12
C ARG A 765 56.16 -7.25 10.08
N ARG A 766 56.53 -5.99 9.86
CA ARG A 766 55.83 -5.02 8.99
C ARG A 766 55.61 -5.55 7.57
N ASN A 767 56.59 -6.25 7.00
CA ASN A 767 56.49 -6.78 5.63
C ASN A 767 55.45 -7.92 5.47
N THR A 768 54.95 -8.51 6.55
CA THR A 768 53.93 -9.58 6.46
C THR A 768 52.54 -9.07 6.06
N LEU A 769 52.29 -7.76 6.08
CA LEU A 769 50.97 -7.19 5.82
C LEU A 769 50.82 -6.63 4.40
N ALA A 770 49.65 -6.87 3.81
CA ALA A 770 49.11 -6.14 2.68
C ALA A 770 47.63 -5.83 2.94
N PHE A 771 47.09 -4.76 2.36
CA PHE A 771 45.76 -4.24 2.69
C PHE A 771 44.85 -4.19 1.47
N LEU A 772 43.53 -4.18 1.69
CA LEU A 772 42.51 -3.99 0.65
C LEU A 772 41.43 -3.01 1.13
N ALA A 773 41.27 -1.91 0.41
CA ALA A 773 40.30 -0.85 0.70
C ALA A 773 39.12 -0.85 -0.28
N ALA A 774 38.00 -0.31 0.21
CA ALA A 774 36.84 0.06 -0.61
C ALA A 774 37.17 1.27 -1.51
N ASP A 775 36.65 1.29 -2.74
CA ASP A 775 36.56 2.52 -3.53
C ASP A 775 35.43 3.40 -3.00
N GLU A 776 35.74 4.66 -2.67
CA GLU A 776 34.82 5.66 -2.11
C GLU A 776 33.50 5.80 -2.91
N ARG A 777 33.53 5.68 -4.25
CA ARG A 777 32.32 5.82 -5.08
C ARG A 777 31.51 4.53 -5.13
N ALA A 778 32.18 3.40 -5.35
CA ALA A 778 31.51 2.09 -5.37
C ALA A 778 30.89 1.74 -4.01
N LEU A 779 31.47 2.24 -2.91
CA LEU A 779 30.91 2.10 -1.57
C LEU A 779 29.54 2.78 -1.44
N ALA A 780 29.34 3.98 -1.99
CA ALA A 780 28.04 4.66 -1.95
C ALA A 780 26.96 3.88 -2.75
N ASP A 781 27.32 3.35 -3.93
CA ASP A 781 26.44 2.46 -4.71
C ASP A 781 26.09 1.17 -3.96
N LEU A 782 27.04 0.63 -3.16
CA LEU A 782 26.82 -0.53 -2.30
C LEU A 782 25.94 -0.20 -1.10
N GLU A 783 26.13 0.94 -0.45
CA GLU A 783 25.31 1.41 0.68
C GLU A 783 23.84 1.58 0.25
N GLU A 784 23.57 2.15 -0.93
CA GLU A 784 22.22 2.22 -1.49
C GLU A 784 21.63 0.82 -1.74
N ALA A 785 22.39 -0.09 -2.39
CA ALA A 785 21.95 -1.46 -2.61
C ALA A 785 21.66 -2.23 -1.30
N VAL A 786 22.48 -2.03 -0.27
CA VAL A 786 22.31 -2.66 1.06
C VAL A 786 21.10 -2.06 1.79
N ALA A 787 20.91 -0.75 1.75
CA ALA A 787 19.74 -0.10 2.32
C ALA A 787 18.43 -0.57 1.65
N GLN A 788 18.43 -0.71 0.32
CA GLN A 788 17.26 -1.19 -0.42
C GLN A 788 16.98 -2.68 -0.16
N HIS A 789 18.01 -3.53 -0.05
CA HIS A 789 17.86 -4.93 0.38
C HIS A 789 17.34 -5.06 1.81
N LEU A 790 17.84 -4.25 2.75
CA LEU A 790 17.38 -4.20 4.14
C LEU A 790 15.93 -3.70 4.25
N ALA A 791 15.52 -2.76 3.40
CA ALA A 791 14.13 -2.34 3.32
C ALA A 791 13.21 -3.49 2.88
N TRP A 792 13.56 -4.24 1.83
CA TRP A 792 12.80 -5.43 1.40
C TRP A 792 12.86 -6.59 2.40
N GLU A 793 13.92 -6.70 3.20
CA GLU A 793 13.99 -7.60 4.35
C GLU A 793 12.94 -7.20 5.41
N SER A 794 12.99 -5.96 5.91
CA SER A 794 12.06 -5.48 6.94
C SER A 794 10.57 -5.54 6.54
N ILE A 795 10.24 -5.36 5.26
CA ILE A 795 8.84 -5.45 4.77
C ILE A 795 8.30 -6.89 4.83
N LEU A 796 9.19 -7.89 4.75
CA LEU A 796 8.82 -9.29 4.92
C LEU A 796 8.83 -9.72 6.39
N ASP A 797 9.69 -9.13 7.20
CA ASP A 797 9.70 -9.35 8.65
C ASP A 797 8.43 -8.76 9.30
N ASP A 798 7.89 -7.66 8.76
CA ASP A 798 6.63 -7.03 9.15
C ASP A 798 5.38 -7.59 8.40
N GLU A 799 5.46 -8.76 7.74
CA GLU A 799 4.41 -9.20 6.79
C GLU A 799 3.00 -9.36 7.39
N GLU A 800 2.91 -9.62 8.71
CA GLU A 800 1.65 -9.66 9.46
C GLU A 800 1.14 -8.27 9.84
N GLN A 801 2.01 -7.36 10.29
CA GLN A 801 1.65 -5.99 10.68
C GLN A 801 1.18 -5.16 9.48
N LEU A 802 1.81 -5.37 8.33
CA LEU A 802 1.45 -4.74 7.05
C LEU A 802 0.27 -5.45 6.35
N ASN A 803 -0.22 -6.56 6.91
CA ASN A 803 -1.31 -7.39 6.35
C ASN A 803 -1.10 -7.74 4.86
N LEU A 804 0.09 -8.27 4.54
CA LEU A 804 0.51 -8.50 3.16
C LEU A 804 -0.19 -9.70 2.53
N ASP A 805 -0.90 -9.44 1.43
CA ASP A 805 -1.58 -10.48 0.65
C ASP A 805 -0.62 -11.37 -0.16
N ALA A 806 -1.17 -12.43 -0.76
CA ALA A 806 -0.41 -13.42 -1.51
C ALA A 806 0.25 -12.89 -2.79
N PHE A 807 -0.13 -11.72 -3.34
CA PHE A 807 0.60 -11.07 -4.43
C PHE A 807 1.74 -10.23 -3.86
N GLN A 808 1.41 -9.33 -2.93
CA GLN A 808 2.36 -8.46 -2.20
C GLN A 808 3.53 -9.26 -1.60
N ARG A 809 3.24 -10.37 -0.91
CA ARG A 809 4.24 -11.26 -0.30
C ARG A 809 5.18 -11.94 -1.32
N ARG A 810 4.69 -12.24 -2.53
CA ARG A 810 5.51 -12.78 -3.63
C ARG A 810 6.38 -11.69 -4.26
N GLN A 811 5.82 -10.49 -4.46
CA GLN A 811 6.55 -9.32 -4.96
C GLN A 811 7.72 -8.95 -4.03
N ALA A 812 7.47 -8.83 -2.73
CA ALA A 812 8.50 -8.51 -1.75
C ALA A 812 9.59 -9.61 -1.66
N LYS A 813 9.24 -10.90 -1.70
CA LYS A 813 10.23 -12.00 -1.75
C LYS A 813 11.12 -11.93 -2.99
N SER A 814 10.54 -11.72 -4.17
CA SER A 814 11.31 -11.54 -5.42
C SER A 814 12.24 -10.31 -5.37
N LYS A 815 11.79 -9.20 -4.77
CA LYS A 815 12.60 -7.99 -4.58
C LYS A 815 13.72 -8.17 -3.55
N LYS A 816 13.50 -8.91 -2.46
CA LYS A 816 14.56 -9.26 -1.49
C LYS A 816 15.68 -10.09 -2.12
N THR A 817 15.34 -11.09 -2.95
CA THR A 817 16.33 -11.93 -3.65
C THR A 817 17.13 -11.14 -4.68
N SER A 818 16.48 -10.39 -5.57
CA SER A 818 17.17 -9.61 -6.62
C SER A 818 18.03 -8.47 -6.06
N SER A 819 17.61 -7.85 -4.95
CA SER A 819 18.47 -6.89 -4.22
C SER A 819 19.64 -7.57 -3.49
N GLU A 820 19.47 -8.81 -2.98
CA GLU A 820 20.58 -9.58 -2.40
C GLU A 820 21.67 -9.92 -3.44
N GLU A 821 21.26 -10.36 -4.63
CA GLU A 821 22.17 -10.61 -5.76
C GLU A 821 22.93 -9.34 -6.17
N THR A 822 22.23 -8.21 -6.23
CA THR A 822 22.82 -6.89 -6.51
C THR A 822 23.86 -6.49 -5.46
N VAL A 823 23.59 -6.71 -4.16
CA VAL A 823 24.53 -6.43 -3.07
C VAL A 823 25.77 -7.32 -3.15
N VAL A 824 25.64 -8.60 -3.54
CA VAL A 824 26.81 -9.49 -3.71
C VAL A 824 27.70 -9.01 -4.87
N LEU A 825 27.11 -8.61 -5.99
CA LEU A 825 27.86 -8.03 -7.12
C LEU A 825 28.60 -6.76 -6.70
N ARG A 826 27.88 -5.77 -6.13
CA ARG A 826 28.46 -4.48 -5.70
C ARG A 826 29.56 -4.64 -4.65
N LEU A 827 29.43 -5.59 -3.72
CA LEU A 827 30.45 -5.86 -2.71
C LEU A 827 31.77 -6.31 -3.35
N HIS A 828 31.72 -7.16 -4.37
CA HIS A 828 32.92 -7.58 -5.10
C HIS A 828 33.48 -6.48 -6.03
N GLU A 829 32.69 -5.51 -6.47
CA GLU A 829 33.12 -4.33 -7.23
C GLU A 829 33.69 -3.20 -6.33
N THR A 830 33.35 -3.19 -5.03
CA THR A 830 33.72 -2.12 -4.10
C THR A 830 35.17 -2.24 -3.60
N TRP A 831 35.55 -3.37 -3.00
CA TRP A 831 36.91 -3.58 -2.50
C TRP A 831 37.88 -3.91 -3.65
N THR A 832 38.46 -2.87 -4.23
CA THR A 832 39.33 -2.96 -5.43
C THR A 832 40.67 -2.24 -5.32
N HIS A 833 40.97 -1.55 -4.22
CA HIS A 833 42.27 -0.89 -4.01
C HIS A 833 43.15 -1.69 -3.06
N ALA A 834 44.08 -2.48 -3.58
CA ALA A 834 45.11 -3.10 -2.74
C ALA A 834 46.15 -2.05 -2.38
N LEU A 835 46.42 -1.87 -1.09
CA LEU A 835 47.44 -0.94 -0.59
C LEU A 835 48.62 -1.77 -0.09
N VAL A 836 49.78 -1.57 -0.72
CA VAL A 836 50.99 -2.35 -0.45
C VAL A 836 52.05 -1.42 0.13
N PRO A 837 52.47 -1.60 1.39
CA PRO A 837 53.60 -0.84 1.91
C PRO A 837 54.89 -1.36 1.26
N ASN A 838 55.71 -0.42 0.81
CA ASN A 838 56.97 -0.63 0.11
C ASN A 838 58.05 0.31 0.68
N GLN A 839 59.32 -0.06 0.58
CA GLN A 839 60.43 0.79 0.99
C GLN A 839 61.60 0.59 0.00
N PRO A 840 61.85 1.50 -0.96
CA PRO A 840 62.81 1.25 -2.05
C PRO A 840 64.25 1.00 -1.60
N GLU A 841 64.68 1.64 -0.50
CA GLU A 841 65.97 1.45 0.15
C GLU A 841 65.81 1.45 1.68
N PRO A 842 66.70 0.80 2.47
CA PRO A 842 66.56 0.69 3.92
C PRO A 842 66.46 2.00 4.70
N THR A 843 66.92 3.12 4.11
CA THR A 843 66.90 4.47 4.68
C THR A 843 65.79 5.37 4.13
N ALA A 844 64.99 4.90 3.16
CA ALA A 844 63.86 5.65 2.62
C ALA A 844 62.66 5.63 3.58
N GLU A 845 61.77 6.62 3.45
CA GLU A 845 60.44 6.55 4.07
C GLU A 845 59.59 5.44 3.44
N VAL A 846 58.51 5.03 4.11
CA VAL A 846 57.61 3.98 3.58
C VAL A 846 56.63 4.60 2.60
N ASP A 847 56.65 4.08 1.37
CA ASP A 847 55.72 4.43 0.29
C ASP A 847 54.56 3.43 0.22
N TRP A 848 53.45 3.84 -0.38
CA TRP A 848 52.21 3.07 -0.47
C TRP A 848 51.81 2.85 -1.93
N GLU A 849 52.15 1.68 -2.45
CA GLU A 849 51.76 1.29 -3.81
C GLU A 849 50.27 0.93 -3.83
N VAL A 850 49.47 1.71 -4.57
CA VAL A 850 48.02 1.51 -4.73
C VAL A 850 47.73 0.73 -6.01
N LEU A 851 47.53 -0.58 -5.87
CA LEU A 851 47.28 -1.50 -6.97
C LEU A 851 45.79 -1.76 -7.14
N ARG A 852 45.21 -1.37 -8.27
CA ARG A 852 43.82 -1.72 -8.60
C ARG A 852 43.69 -3.21 -8.90
N VAL A 853 42.72 -3.85 -8.24
CA VAL A 853 42.41 -5.28 -8.27
C VAL A 853 41.13 -5.51 -9.07
N GLN A 854 41.16 -6.46 -10.02
CA GLN A 854 40.03 -6.79 -10.90
C GLN A 854 40.05 -8.29 -11.26
N GLY A 855 38.92 -8.78 -11.80
CA GLY A 855 38.73 -10.16 -12.25
C GLY A 855 37.76 -10.98 -11.37
N ASN A 856 37.64 -12.27 -11.68
CA ASN A 856 36.72 -13.20 -11.02
C ASN A 856 37.39 -13.92 -9.83
N GLY A 857 36.59 -14.30 -8.83
CA GLY A 857 37.04 -14.99 -7.60
C GLY A 857 36.80 -14.16 -6.33
N SER A 858 37.14 -14.71 -5.16
CA SER A 858 37.02 -14.01 -3.87
C SER A 858 37.93 -12.77 -3.79
N LEU A 859 37.69 -11.91 -2.80
CA LEU A 859 38.54 -10.75 -2.52
C LEU A 859 40.02 -11.15 -2.37
N ALA A 860 40.29 -12.15 -1.53
CA ALA A 860 41.66 -12.59 -1.24
C ALA A 860 42.38 -13.21 -2.46
N GLU A 861 41.68 -14.01 -3.27
CA GLU A 861 42.26 -14.60 -4.50
C GLU A 861 42.49 -13.56 -5.60
N ARG A 862 41.71 -12.48 -5.64
CA ARG A 862 41.90 -11.38 -6.60
C ARG A 862 43.09 -10.51 -6.18
N VAL A 863 43.24 -10.21 -4.88
CA VAL A 863 44.43 -9.52 -4.37
C VAL A 863 45.68 -10.37 -4.56
N SER A 864 45.68 -11.65 -4.17
CA SER A 864 46.93 -12.43 -4.18
C SER A 864 47.50 -12.56 -5.59
N ARG A 865 46.68 -12.91 -6.60
CA ARG A 865 47.09 -12.91 -8.02
C ARG A 865 47.52 -11.54 -8.54
N ARG A 866 47.01 -10.43 -7.97
CA ARG A 866 47.45 -9.07 -8.34
C ARG A 866 48.87 -8.79 -7.84
N LEU A 867 49.21 -9.23 -6.62
CA LEU A 867 50.52 -9.04 -5.99
C LEU A 867 51.56 -10.06 -6.48
N GLU A 868 51.14 -11.32 -6.70
CA GLU A 868 51.95 -12.38 -7.32
C GLU A 868 52.46 -11.96 -8.70
N ARG A 869 51.69 -11.14 -9.45
CA ARG A 869 52.08 -10.63 -10.77
C ARG A 869 53.06 -9.46 -10.72
N GLU A 870 53.12 -8.70 -9.63
CA GLU A 870 54.06 -7.57 -9.45
C GLU A 870 55.22 -7.95 -8.49
N GLU A 871 55.43 -9.25 -8.24
CA GLU A 871 56.35 -9.82 -7.24
C GLU A 871 56.18 -9.33 -5.77
N SER A 872 55.23 -8.44 -5.49
CA SER A 872 54.93 -7.91 -4.14
C SER A 872 54.23 -8.92 -3.21
N LEU A 873 53.99 -10.16 -3.67
CA LEU A 873 53.77 -11.34 -2.84
C LEU A 873 54.39 -12.57 -3.51
N LEU A 874 55.22 -13.31 -2.78
CA LEU A 874 55.82 -14.58 -3.22
C LEU A 874 55.29 -15.75 -2.37
N PRO A 875 54.27 -16.50 -2.86
CA PRO A 875 53.82 -17.75 -2.23
C PRO A 875 54.78 -18.93 -2.43
N ARG A 876 55.73 -18.78 -3.35
CA ARG A 876 56.89 -19.64 -3.62
C ARG A 876 58.04 -18.75 -4.07
N MET A 877 59.27 -19.12 -3.73
CA MET A 877 60.49 -18.42 -4.14
C MET A 877 61.54 -19.47 -4.52
N GLY A 878 62.28 -19.24 -5.60
CA GLY A 878 63.42 -20.08 -6.00
C GLY A 878 64.76 -19.53 -5.50
N GLY A 879 65.78 -20.38 -5.46
CA GLY A 879 67.11 -20.06 -4.96
C GLY A 879 67.79 -18.91 -5.69
N LEU A 880 67.62 -18.81 -7.01
CA LEU A 880 68.11 -17.70 -7.83
C LEU A 880 67.50 -16.35 -7.38
N ARG A 881 66.20 -16.33 -7.06
CA ARG A 881 65.49 -15.12 -6.62
C ARG A 881 65.90 -14.70 -5.21
N LEU A 882 66.17 -15.68 -4.34
CA LEU A 882 66.75 -15.47 -3.01
C LEU A 882 68.20 -14.96 -3.10
N ARG A 883 69.04 -15.54 -3.96
CA ARG A 883 70.42 -15.11 -4.21
C ARG A 883 70.50 -13.64 -4.62
N HIS A 884 69.56 -13.19 -5.47
CA HIS A 884 69.48 -11.78 -5.85
C HIS A 884 69.26 -10.84 -4.65
N GLU A 885 68.35 -11.16 -3.71
CA GLU A 885 68.13 -10.33 -2.51
C GLU A 885 69.30 -10.41 -1.51
N LEU A 886 69.96 -11.58 -1.41
CA LEU A 886 71.16 -11.75 -0.59
C LEU A 886 72.27 -10.77 -1.00
N ASP A 887 72.63 -10.76 -2.29
CA ASP A 887 73.64 -9.83 -2.85
C ASP A 887 73.20 -8.37 -2.73
N LYS A 888 71.95 -8.09 -3.10
CA LYS A 888 71.41 -6.73 -3.16
C LYS A 888 71.39 -6.08 -1.78
N HIS A 889 71.00 -6.81 -0.72
CA HIS A 889 70.70 -6.21 0.58
C HIS A 889 71.29 -6.91 1.82
N LEU A 890 71.44 -8.23 1.85
CA LEU A 890 71.49 -8.95 3.14
C LEU A 890 72.86 -9.45 3.59
N TRP A 891 73.82 -9.63 2.66
CA TRP A 891 75.12 -10.21 3.02
C TRP A 891 76.35 -9.47 2.46
N ARG A 892 76.22 -8.20 2.05
CA ARG A 892 77.35 -7.44 1.47
C ARG A 892 78.65 -7.59 2.28
N ASP A 893 78.58 -7.32 3.59
CA ASP A 893 79.70 -7.34 4.53
C ASP A 893 79.87 -8.66 5.33
N ARG A 894 79.22 -9.76 4.92
CA ARG A 894 79.31 -11.08 5.56
C ARG A 894 79.64 -12.18 4.55
N ASP A 895 80.31 -13.26 4.97
CA ASP A 895 80.53 -14.45 4.12
C ASP A 895 79.41 -15.50 4.24
N HIS A 896 78.48 -15.34 5.21
CA HIS A 896 77.30 -16.17 5.39
C HIS A 896 76.16 -15.46 6.16
N VAL A 897 74.94 -16.01 6.10
CA VAL A 897 73.77 -15.60 6.92
C VAL A 897 72.98 -16.83 7.34
N ALA A 898 72.42 -16.86 8.56
CA ALA A 898 71.62 -17.99 9.03
C ALA A 898 70.20 -18.00 8.43
N VAL A 899 69.64 -19.16 8.11
CA VAL A 899 68.28 -19.29 7.54
C VAL A 899 67.20 -18.73 8.48
N GLY A 900 67.39 -18.84 9.80
CA GLY A 900 66.51 -18.22 10.79
C GLY A 900 66.57 -16.69 10.78
N GLU A 901 67.74 -16.08 10.53
CA GLU A 901 67.85 -14.63 10.31
C GLU A 901 67.10 -14.22 9.03
N LEU A 902 67.29 -14.95 7.93
CA LEU A 902 66.61 -14.67 6.66
C LEU A 902 65.08 -14.72 6.81
N ALA A 903 64.54 -15.75 7.45
CA ALA A 903 63.10 -15.88 7.67
C ALA A 903 62.49 -14.70 8.46
N GLU A 904 63.21 -14.15 9.45
CA GLU A 904 62.77 -12.96 10.19
C GLU A 904 63.01 -11.67 9.37
N TYR A 905 64.12 -11.56 8.63
CA TYR A 905 64.42 -10.39 7.79
C TYR A 905 63.36 -10.20 6.70
N PHE A 906 62.99 -11.26 5.97
CA PHE A 906 61.93 -11.23 4.95
C PHE A 906 60.55 -10.88 5.54
N ALA A 907 60.28 -11.23 6.81
CA ALA A 907 59.05 -10.83 7.51
C ALA A 907 59.09 -9.38 8.03
N ARG A 908 60.28 -8.84 8.33
CA ARG A 908 60.48 -7.54 8.98
C ARG A 908 60.62 -6.36 8.01
N TYR A 909 61.45 -6.51 6.99
CA TYR A 909 61.91 -5.37 6.18
C TYR A 909 61.11 -5.18 4.90
N LEU A 910 60.59 -3.97 4.68
CA LEU A 910 59.73 -3.60 3.55
C LEU A 910 60.48 -3.42 2.22
N TYR A 911 61.82 -3.44 2.24
CA TYR A 911 62.67 -3.43 1.04
C TYR A 911 62.93 -4.83 0.46
N LEU A 912 62.38 -5.89 1.07
CA LEU A 912 62.44 -7.27 0.60
C LEU A 912 61.07 -7.72 0.07
N PRO A 913 61.01 -8.60 -0.95
CA PRO A 913 59.74 -9.12 -1.44
C PRO A 913 59.05 -9.98 -0.36
N ARG A 914 57.76 -9.71 -0.15
CA ARG A 914 56.92 -10.35 0.88
C ARG A 914 56.72 -11.83 0.60
N VAL A 915 57.35 -12.69 1.40
CA VAL A 915 57.14 -14.16 1.35
C VAL A 915 55.90 -14.57 2.12
N ARG A 916 55.25 -15.67 1.70
CA ARG A 916 54.04 -16.19 2.37
C ARG A 916 54.29 -16.65 3.80
N ASP A 917 55.40 -17.32 4.07
CA ASP A 917 55.76 -17.89 5.37
C ASP A 917 57.24 -18.30 5.41
N ARG A 918 57.72 -18.72 6.58
CA ARG A 918 59.07 -19.29 6.78
C ARG A 918 59.39 -20.45 5.82
N GLU A 919 58.43 -21.35 5.57
CA GLU A 919 58.63 -22.51 4.70
C GLU A 919 58.97 -22.07 3.26
N THR A 920 58.40 -20.94 2.82
CA THR A 920 58.75 -20.32 1.53
C THR A 920 60.23 -19.96 1.42
N VAL A 921 60.88 -19.53 2.51
CA VAL A 921 62.32 -19.22 2.55
C VAL A 921 63.16 -20.50 2.62
N ILE A 922 62.76 -21.47 3.45
CA ILE A 922 63.43 -22.78 3.55
C ILE A 922 63.42 -23.50 2.20
N ALA A 923 62.29 -23.49 1.49
CA ALA A 923 62.17 -24.07 0.15
C ALA A 923 63.08 -23.37 -0.87
N ALA A 924 63.23 -22.04 -0.81
CA ALA A 924 64.15 -21.30 -1.67
C ALA A 924 65.63 -21.62 -1.38
N VAL A 925 65.98 -21.87 -0.11
CA VAL A 925 67.33 -22.32 0.27
C VAL A 925 67.59 -23.75 -0.22
N ALA A 926 66.61 -24.65 -0.09
CA ALA A 926 66.70 -26.02 -0.59
C ALA A 926 66.86 -26.06 -2.12
N ASP A 927 66.05 -25.30 -2.85
CA ASP A 927 66.12 -25.13 -4.30
C ASP A 927 67.50 -24.59 -4.73
N GLY A 928 67.96 -23.50 -4.12
CA GLY A 928 69.27 -22.90 -4.44
C GLY A 928 70.47 -23.78 -4.13
N ALA A 929 70.42 -24.54 -3.03
CA ALA A 929 71.46 -25.51 -2.66
C ALA A 929 71.48 -26.75 -3.58
N SER A 930 70.38 -27.05 -4.27
CA SER A 930 70.28 -28.19 -5.19
C SER A 930 70.88 -27.91 -6.58
N LEU A 931 71.12 -26.65 -6.94
CA LEU A 931 71.69 -26.28 -8.24
C LEU A 931 73.20 -26.60 -8.30
N LEU A 932 73.61 -27.19 -9.41
CA LEU A 932 74.97 -27.72 -9.61
C LEU A 932 76.03 -26.61 -9.84
N VAL A 933 75.60 -25.42 -10.28
CA VAL A 933 76.47 -24.26 -10.52
C VAL A 933 76.36 -23.33 -9.32
N ILE A 934 77.28 -23.44 -8.36
CA ILE A 934 77.25 -22.63 -7.14
C ILE A 934 77.40 -21.11 -7.43
N ASP A 935 78.08 -20.73 -8.51
CA ASP A 935 78.23 -19.32 -8.90
C ASP A 935 76.88 -18.64 -9.20
N ASP A 936 75.88 -19.41 -9.68
CA ASP A 936 74.50 -18.93 -9.89
C ASP A 936 73.70 -18.83 -8.57
N THR A 937 74.09 -19.57 -7.52
CA THR A 937 73.40 -19.63 -6.22
C THR A 937 74.34 -19.42 -5.02
N PHE A 938 74.46 -20.42 -4.13
CA PHE A 938 75.10 -20.33 -2.83
C PHE A 938 75.36 -21.72 -2.26
N GLY A 939 76.34 -21.82 -1.35
CA GLY A 939 76.54 -23.02 -0.55
C GLY A 939 75.63 -23.05 0.68
N ILE A 940 75.51 -24.20 1.32
CA ILE A 940 74.90 -24.34 2.65
C ILE A 940 75.86 -25.02 3.62
N ALA A 941 75.80 -24.68 4.90
CA ALA A 941 76.60 -25.31 5.96
C ALA A 941 75.76 -25.52 7.24
N GLU A 942 76.09 -26.56 7.99
CA GLU A 942 75.44 -26.93 9.27
C GLU A 942 76.01 -26.14 10.46
N GLY A 943 77.05 -25.32 10.24
CA GLY A 943 77.56 -24.37 11.21
C GLY A 943 78.90 -23.75 10.78
N TYR A 944 79.40 -22.80 11.57
CA TYR A 944 80.69 -22.14 11.37
C TYR A 944 81.54 -22.20 12.63
N ASP A 945 82.84 -22.39 12.46
CA ASP A 945 83.84 -22.52 13.51
C ASP A 945 84.72 -21.27 13.54
N GLU A 946 84.39 -20.30 14.40
CA GLU A 946 85.08 -19.01 14.49
C GLU A 946 86.58 -19.13 14.86
N ALA A 947 86.94 -20.17 15.61
CA ALA A 947 88.32 -20.40 16.06
C ALA A 947 89.24 -20.94 14.96
N THR A 948 88.67 -21.59 13.93
CA THR A 948 89.43 -22.14 12.79
C THR A 948 89.07 -21.53 11.44
N GLY A 949 88.05 -20.65 11.39
CA GLY A 949 87.56 -20.02 10.17
C GLY A 949 86.85 -20.98 9.20
N ARG A 950 86.29 -22.09 9.70
CA ARG A 950 85.86 -23.24 8.88
C ARG A 950 84.35 -23.50 8.97
N TYR A 951 83.70 -23.69 7.82
CA TYR A 951 82.33 -24.17 7.74
C TYR A 951 82.27 -25.68 8.00
N ARG A 952 81.34 -26.09 8.86
CA ARG A 952 81.05 -27.50 9.20
C ARG A 952 79.84 -27.96 8.39
N GLY A 953 79.90 -29.17 7.81
CA GLY A 953 78.83 -29.68 6.96
C GLY A 953 78.59 -28.87 5.67
N LEU A 954 79.63 -28.17 5.18
CA LEU A 954 79.55 -27.37 3.95
C LEU A 954 79.21 -28.24 2.74
N ARG A 955 78.26 -27.77 1.92
CA ARG A 955 77.81 -28.39 0.66
C ARG A 955 77.74 -27.32 -0.42
N ALA A 956 78.30 -27.62 -1.58
CA ALA A 956 78.37 -26.75 -2.76
C ALA A 956 78.15 -27.59 -4.02
N GLY A 957 77.27 -27.14 -4.94
CA GLY A 957 77.06 -27.77 -6.24
C GLY A 957 76.62 -29.24 -6.22
N GLN A 958 75.93 -29.69 -5.16
CA GLN A 958 75.54 -31.10 -4.97
C GLN A 958 74.03 -31.22 -4.68
N ALA A 959 73.33 -32.06 -5.43
CA ALA A 959 71.93 -32.38 -5.16
C ALA A 959 71.80 -33.20 -3.86
N THR A 960 71.15 -32.64 -2.83
CA THR A 960 71.14 -33.23 -1.47
C THR A 960 69.77 -33.25 -0.80
N ASN A 961 69.45 -34.34 -0.10
CA ASN A 961 68.41 -34.39 0.92
C ASN A 961 68.92 -33.79 2.25
N ALA A 962 69.28 -32.51 2.25
CA ALA A 962 69.72 -31.80 3.45
C ALA A 962 68.52 -31.48 4.37
N VAL A 963 68.69 -31.67 5.68
CA VAL A 963 67.78 -31.05 6.66
C VAL A 963 68.22 -29.59 6.80
N ILE A 964 67.30 -28.66 6.54
CA ILE A 964 67.53 -27.22 6.68
C ILE A 964 66.70 -26.73 7.86
N ASP A 965 67.37 -26.06 8.80
CA ASP A 965 66.81 -25.52 10.04
C ASP A 965 67.19 -24.03 10.21
N ASP A 966 66.91 -23.43 11.37
CA ASP A 966 67.25 -22.02 11.63
C ASP A 966 68.76 -21.75 11.73
N HIS A 967 69.55 -22.77 12.10
CA HIS A 967 70.99 -22.68 12.34
C HIS A 967 71.83 -22.93 11.08
N THR A 968 71.22 -23.56 10.07
CA THR A 968 71.77 -23.74 8.74
C THR A 968 72.20 -22.38 8.18
N LEU A 969 73.43 -22.32 7.68
CA LEU A 969 74.05 -21.10 7.14
C LEU A 969 73.99 -21.14 5.62
N VAL A 970 73.50 -20.06 5.01
CA VAL A 970 73.62 -19.79 3.58
C VAL A 970 74.96 -19.09 3.35
N VAL A 971 75.83 -19.67 2.53
CA VAL A 971 77.25 -19.31 2.39
C VAL A 971 77.55 -18.78 0.99
N LYS A 972 78.29 -17.67 0.90
CA LYS A 972 78.73 -17.09 -0.38
C LYS A 972 79.56 -18.10 -1.20
N PRO A 973 79.37 -18.22 -2.54
CA PRO A 973 80.20 -19.10 -3.39
C PRO A 973 81.70 -18.87 -3.21
N GLU A 974 82.14 -17.61 -3.10
CA GLU A 974 83.54 -17.26 -2.91
C GLU A 974 84.08 -17.76 -1.57
N ALA A 975 83.24 -17.89 -0.53
CA ALA A 975 83.60 -18.47 0.76
C ALA A 975 83.58 -20.00 0.72
N ALA A 976 82.57 -20.61 0.10
CA ALA A 976 82.46 -22.06 -0.06
C ALA A 976 83.62 -22.63 -0.90
N LEU A 977 83.84 -22.08 -2.10
CA LEU A 977 84.92 -22.46 -3.01
C LEU A 977 86.31 -22.22 -2.39
N ARG A 978 86.49 -21.17 -1.56
CA ARG A 978 87.73 -20.95 -0.80
C ARG A 978 88.05 -22.13 0.13
N GLN A 979 87.04 -22.73 0.77
CA GLN A 979 87.25 -23.89 1.65
C GLN A 979 87.46 -25.18 0.83
N GLU A 980 86.67 -25.44 -0.20
CA GLU A 980 86.81 -26.65 -1.04
C GLU A 980 88.18 -26.76 -1.70
N HIS A 981 88.74 -25.65 -2.20
CA HIS A 981 90.09 -25.62 -2.75
C HIS A 981 91.16 -25.89 -1.68
N GLN A 982 90.97 -25.41 -0.44
CA GLN A 982 91.91 -25.68 0.67
C GLN A 982 91.86 -27.14 1.13
N GLU A 983 90.67 -27.75 1.20
CA GLU A 983 90.51 -29.15 1.61
C GLU A 983 91.00 -30.11 0.51
N THR A 984 90.68 -29.83 -0.76
CA THR A 984 91.20 -30.58 -1.92
C THR A 984 92.72 -30.42 -2.07
N GLY A 985 93.27 -29.25 -1.76
CA GLY A 985 94.71 -29.01 -1.70
C GLY A 985 95.40 -29.84 -0.61
N ARG A 986 94.81 -29.90 0.59
CA ARG A 986 95.31 -30.73 1.71
C ARG A 986 95.27 -32.23 1.39
N ALA A 987 94.22 -32.71 0.72
CA ALA A 987 94.10 -34.12 0.31
C ALA A 987 95.22 -34.60 -0.64
N ARG A 988 95.84 -33.68 -1.41
CA ARG A 988 96.95 -34.01 -2.33
C ARG A 988 98.34 -33.98 -1.68
N GLY A 989 98.47 -33.58 -0.42
CA GLY A 989 99.76 -33.43 0.26
C GLY A 989 100.30 -34.68 0.97
N ALA A 990 99.65 -35.84 0.87
CA ALA A 990 99.79 -36.93 1.84
C ALA A 990 100.21 -38.31 1.28
N VAL A 991 100.99 -38.38 0.19
CA VAL A 991 101.59 -39.65 -0.31
C VAL A 991 103.03 -39.41 -0.80
N GLY A 992 104.02 -40.16 -0.28
CA GLY A 992 105.43 -39.94 -0.67
C GLY A 992 106.53 -40.86 -0.11
N ALA A 993 106.43 -42.19 -0.31
CA ALA A 993 107.52 -43.15 -0.65
C ALA A 993 108.85 -43.25 0.20
N PRO A 994 109.77 -44.21 -0.05
CA PRO A 994 109.60 -45.67 0.10
C PRO A 994 110.81 -46.41 0.79
N GLY A 995 110.74 -47.75 0.90
CA GLY A 995 111.87 -48.67 1.20
C GLY A 995 111.55 -49.67 2.34
N GLU A 996 111.39 -50.99 2.19
CA GLU A 996 112.15 -52.10 1.54
C GLU A 996 113.03 -52.93 2.52
N ALA A 997 112.55 -54.13 2.89
CA ALA A 997 113.31 -55.38 3.10
C ALA A 997 112.35 -56.58 3.35
N ALA A 998 112.82 -57.82 3.14
CA ALA A 998 112.05 -59.09 3.17
C ALA A 998 112.77 -60.13 4.09
N PRO A 999 112.51 -61.48 4.13
CA PRO A 999 111.53 -62.31 3.38
C PRO A 999 110.85 -63.51 4.11
N GLY A 1000 109.86 -64.14 3.43
CA GLY A 1000 109.48 -65.57 3.57
C GLY A 1000 108.19 -65.91 4.37
N GLY A 1001 107.32 -66.84 3.94
CA GLY A 1001 107.23 -67.57 2.66
C GLY A 1001 106.20 -68.73 2.62
N SER A 1002 105.63 -69.04 1.43
CA SER A 1002 104.67 -70.13 1.11
C SER A 1002 103.22 -69.98 1.65
N SER A 1003 102.13 -70.43 1.00
CA SER A 1003 101.98 -71.35 -0.14
C SER A 1003 100.83 -71.01 -1.14
N ALA A 1004 100.88 -71.65 -2.32
CA ALA A 1004 99.97 -71.70 -3.50
C ALA A 1004 98.43 -71.78 -3.25
N ALA A 1005 97.52 -71.49 -4.21
CA ALA A 1005 97.49 -70.95 -5.60
C ALA A 1005 96.00 -70.59 -5.96
N ALA A 1006 95.54 -70.07 -7.13
CA ALA A 1006 96.10 -69.82 -8.48
C ALA A 1006 95.68 -68.39 -8.98
N GLY A 1007 95.41 -67.97 -10.24
CA GLY A 1007 95.27 -68.56 -11.59
C GLY A 1007 93.80 -68.54 -12.09
N GLY A 1008 93.40 -68.03 -13.28
CA GLY A 1008 94.13 -67.44 -14.43
C GLY A 1008 93.27 -66.41 -15.24
N PRO A 1009 93.74 -65.85 -16.39
CA PRO A 1009 93.48 -64.44 -16.74
C PRO A 1009 92.69 -64.16 -18.08
N PRO A 1010 92.88 -63.06 -18.87
CA PRO A 1010 91.80 -62.12 -19.27
C PRO A 1010 91.47 -62.10 -20.80
N PRO A 1011 90.60 -61.18 -21.32
CA PRO A 1011 91.16 -60.05 -22.10
C PRO A 1011 90.31 -58.74 -22.29
N GLN A 1012 91.03 -57.62 -22.51
CA GLN A 1012 90.78 -56.53 -23.50
C GLN A 1012 89.47 -55.68 -23.49
N SER A 1013 89.39 -54.74 -24.45
CA SER A 1013 88.63 -53.47 -24.39
C SER A 1013 87.76 -53.19 -25.63
N ALA A 1014 86.56 -52.62 -25.44
CA ALA A 1014 85.88 -51.77 -26.43
C ALA A 1014 84.64 -51.07 -25.84
N GLY A 1015 84.23 -49.93 -26.45
CA GLY A 1015 82.86 -49.40 -26.38
C GLY A 1015 82.60 -48.30 -25.34
N ALA A 1016 82.03 -47.18 -25.81
CA ALA A 1016 81.27 -46.27 -24.96
C ALA A 1016 79.82 -46.76 -24.86
N ALA A 1017 79.15 -46.52 -23.72
CA ALA A 1017 77.77 -46.93 -23.49
C ALA A 1017 76.85 -45.73 -23.28
N GLU A 1018 75.72 -45.71 -23.98
CA GLU A 1018 74.62 -44.76 -23.72
C GLU A 1018 73.88 -45.09 -22.41
N PRO A 1019 73.26 -44.10 -21.74
CA PRO A 1019 72.52 -44.35 -20.51
C PRO A 1019 71.27 -45.22 -20.74
N VAL A 1020 71.12 -46.26 -19.92
CA VAL A 1020 69.97 -47.16 -19.94
C VAL A 1020 68.70 -46.41 -19.55
N LYS A 1021 67.66 -46.49 -20.39
CA LYS A 1021 66.36 -45.85 -20.16
C LYS A 1021 65.48 -46.74 -19.25
N PRO A 1022 64.65 -46.15 -18.36
CA PRO A 1022 63.74 -46.93 -17.52
C PRO A 1022 62.68 -47.64 -18.36
N THR A 1023 62.37 -48.88 -18.01
CA THR A 1023 61.45 -49.78 -18.75
C THR A 1023 60.12 -50.04 -18.07
N VAL A 1024 59.92 -49.54 -16.84
CA VAL A 1024 58.71 -49.73 -16.03
C VAL A 1024 58.35 -48.40 -15.36
N PHE A 1025 57.07 -48.06 -15.35
CA PHE A 1025 56.49 -46.93 -14.61
C PHE A 1025 55.48 -47.46 -13.58
N HIS A 1026 55.49 -46.89 -12.39
CA HIS A 1026 54.51 -47.17 -11.33
C HIS A 1026 54.26 -45.90 -10.53
N GLY A 1027 52.99 -45.54 -10.33
CA GLY A 1027 52.61 -44.36 -9.56
C GLY A 1027 51.18 -44.48 -9.04
N SER A 1028 50.91 -43.89 -7.88
CA SER A 1028 49.58 -43.84 -7.27
C SER A 1028 49.22 -42.41 -6.89
N ALA A 1029 47.94 -42.06 -7.07
CA ALA A 1029 47.41 -40.74 -6.80
C ALA A 1029 46.15 -40.84 -5.94
N ARG A 1030 45.98 -39.92 -4.98
CA ARG A 1030 44.75 -39.81 -4.18
C ARG A 1030 43.83 -38.80 -4.85
N LEU A 1031 42.64 -39.24 -5.24
CA LEU A 1031 41.63 -38.41 -5.88
C LEU A 1031 40.71 -37.77 -4.82
N ASP A 1032 40.20 -36.57 -5.08
CA ASP A 1032 39.16 -35.96 -4.24
C ASP A 1032 37.81 -36.67 -4.52
N PRO A 1033 37.09 -37.19 -3.51
CA PRO A 1033 35.84 -37.92 -3.70
C PRO A 1033 34.71 -37.10 -4.35
N VAL A 1034 34.81 -35.77 -4.34
CA VAL A 1034 33.86 -34.85 -5.00
C VAL A 1034 34.28 -34.54 -6.44
N ARG A 1035 35.52 -34.84 -6.84
CA ARG A 1035 36.11 -34.49 -8.16
C ARG A 1035 36.71 -35.66 -8.94
N VAL A 1036 36.52 -36.89 -8.48
CA VAL A 1036 37.05 -38.13 -9.09
C VAL A 1036 36.99 -38.12 -10.62
N GLY A 1037 35.88 -37.69 -11.23
CA GLY A 1037 35.73 -37.62 -12.69
C GLY A 1037 36.68 -36.65 -13.40
N SER A 1038 36.89 -35.43 -12.86
CA SER A 1038 37.85 -34.48 -13.45
C SER A 1038 39.29 -34.88 -13.19
N ASP A 1039 39.56 -35.42 -12.01
CA ASP A 1039 40.93 -35.71 -11.57
C ASP A 1039 41.44 -37.00 -12.23
N ALA A 1040 40.58 -38.02 -12.39
CA ALA A 1040 40.88 -39.20 -13.19
C ALA A 1040 40.96 -38.88 -14.69
N GLY A 1041 40.09 -38.02 -15.23
CA GLY A 1041 40.19 -37.54 -16.61
C GLY A 1041 41.51 -36.83 -16.89
N ARG A 1042 41.96 -35.98 -15.97
CA ARG A 1042 43.24 -35.28 -16.08
C ARG A 1042 44.45 -36.20 -15.93
N ILE A 1043 44.38 -37.26 -15.13
CA ILE A 1043 45.42 -38.32 -15.11
C ILE A 1043 45.40 -39.11 -16.42
N ALA A 1044 44.22 -39.32 -17.02
CA ALA A 1044 44.12 -39.97 -18.32
C ALA A 1044 44.79 -39.13 -19.43
N GLU A 1045 44.58 -37.82 -19.45
CA GLU A 1045 45.16 -36.90 -20.44
C GLU A 1045 46.67 -36.62 -20.20
N GLU A 1046 47.08 -36.31 -18.97
CA GLU A 1046 48.43 -35.83 -18.65
C GLU A 1046 49.45 -36.95 -18.35
N VAL A 1047 49.00 -38.19 -18.14
CA VAL A 1047 49.88 -39.34 -17.80
C VAL A 1047 49.60 -40.55 -18.68
N ILE A 1048 48.38 -41.09 -18.63
CA ILE A 1048 48.07 -42.37 -19.30
C ILE A 1048 48.18 -42.22 -20.82
N GLN A 1049 47.62 -41.16 -21.40
CA GLN A 1049 47.67 -40.89 -22.84
C GLN A 1049 49.11 -40.80 -23.37
N HIS A 1050 50.03 -40.22 -22.61
CA HIS A 1050 51.44 -40.18 -23.01
C HIS A 1050 52.10 -41.57 -22.95
N LEU A 1051 51.88 -42.34 -21.88
CA LEU A 1051 52.44 -43.69 -21.75
C LEU A 1051 51.85 -44.68 -22.79
N SER A 1052 50.55 -44.61 -23.05
CA SER A 1052 49.85 -45.46 -24.04
C SER A 1052 50.23 -45.18 -25.50
N THR A 1053 50.95 -44.09 -25.80
CA THR A 1053 51.50 -43.85 -27.15
C THR A 1053 52.86 -44.50 -27.41
N LEU A 1054 53.45 -45.16 -26.40
CA LEU A 1054 54.73 -45.86 -26.54
C LEU A 1054 54.54 -47.23 -27.26
N PRO A 1055 55.29 -47.53 -28.33
CA PRO A 1055 55.12 -48.78 -29.06
C PRO A 1055 55.35 -50.03 -28.20
N GLY A 1056 54.30 -50.84 -28.04
CA GLY A 1056 54.34 -52.08 -27.26
C GLY A 1056 54.15 -51.91 -25.75
N ALA A 1057 53.73 -50.73 -25.28
CA ALA A 1057 53.34 -50.55 -23.87
C ALA A 1057 51.98 -51.20 -23.58
N GLU A 1058 51.95 -52.06 -22.55
CA GLU A 1058 50.73 -52.58 -21.94
C GLU A 1058 50.45 -51.75 -20.68
N VAL A 1059 49.25 -51.17 -20.56
CA VAL A 1059 48.91 -50.19 -19.53
C VAL A 1059 47.67 -50.64 -18.75
N GLU A 1060 47.89 -51.19 -17.56
CA GLU A 1060 46.85 -51.53 -16.60
C GLU A 1060 46.55 -50.34 -15.67
N VAL A 1061 45.27 -50.15 -15.31
CA VAL A 1061 44.80 -49.01 -14.50
C VAL A 1061 43.84 -49.51 -13.42
N THR A 1062 44.31 -49.56 -12.19
CA THR A 1062 43.54 -50.05 -11.03
C THR A 1062 42.99 -48.89 -10.20
N LEU A 1063 41.69 -48.91 -9.90
CA LEU A 1063 41.02 -47.93 -9.03
C LEU A 1063 40.58 -48.59 -7.72
N GLU A 1064 41.30 -48.30 -6.64
CA GLU A 1064 40.96 -48.77 -5.29
C GLU A 1064 40.15 -47.71 -4.53
N ILE A 1065 39.09 -48.13 -3.83
CA ILE A 1065 38.19 -47.24 -3.08
C ILE A 1065 38.16 -47.69 -1.62
N HIS A 1066 38.67 -46.86 -0.72
CA HIS A 1066 38.65 -47.11 0.73
C HIS A 1066 37.73 -46.12 1.43
N VAL A 1067 36.71 -46.63 2.12
CA VAL A 1067 35.81 -45.86 2.99
C VAL A 1067 35.99 -46.32 4.42
N ARG A 1068 36.02 -45.39 5.38
CA ARG A 1068 36.00 -45.67 6.82
C ARG A 1068 34.97 -44.78 7.49
N VAL A 1069 33.83 -45.35 7.85
CA VAL A 1069 32.81 -44.68 8.68
C VAL A 1069 32.99 -45.16 10.12
N ARG A 1070 32.94 -44.23 11.08
CA ARG A 1070 33.26 -44.56 12.49
C ARG A 1070 32.14 -45.29 13.22
N ASP A 1071 30.91 -45.09 12.78
CA ASP A 1071 29.69 -45.48 13.49
C ASP A 1071 28.91 -46.60 12.75
N GLY A 1072 29.54 -47.23 11.75
CA GLY A 1072 28.94 -48.24 10.87
C GLY A 1072 28.49 -47.69 9.51
N VAL A 1073 27.89 -48.54 8.68
CA VAL A 1073 27.25 -48.19 7.40
C VAL A 1073 25.88 -48.87 7.37
N ASP A 1074 24.82 -48.12 7.06
CA ASP A 1074 23.44 -48.65 7.08
C ASP A 1074 23.21 -49.74 6.02
N ASP A 1075 22.44 -50.78 6.37
CA ASP A 1075 22.17 -51.96 5.52
C ASP A 1075 21.65 -51.61 4.12
N ASP A 1076 20.82 -50.58 3.99
CA ASP A 1076 20.29 -50.12 2.69
C ASP A 1076 21.38 -49.52 1.78
N VAL A 1077 22.39 -48.88 2.37
CA VAL A 1077 23.56 -48.36 1.66
C VAL A 1077 24.49 -49.50 1.29
N VAL A 1078 24.74 -50.44 2.21
CA VAL A 1078 25.53 -51.67 1.95
C VAL A 1078 24.93 -52.46 0.78
N ARG A 1079 23.61 -52.67 0.78
CA ARG A 1079 22.87 -53.32 -0.31
C ARG A 1079 23.01 -52.56 -1.63
N THR A 1080 22.70 -51.28 -1.63
CA THR A 1080 22.71 -50.44 -2.84
C THR A 1080 24.11 -50.35 -3.45
N VAL A 1081 25.16 -50.20 -2.65
CA VAL A 1081 26.55 -50.19 -3.16
C VAL A 1081 26.92 -51.57 -3.71
N SER A 1082 26.56 -52.67 -3.03
CA SER A 1082 26.88 -54.03 -3.46
C SER A 1082 26.20 -54.42 -4.79
N GLU A 1083 24.93 -54.05 -4.98
CA GLU A 1083 24.21 -54.28 -6.24
C GLU A 1083 24.80 -53.46 -7.40
N ASN A 1084 25.24 -52.22 -7.14
CA ASN A 1084 25.91 -51.39 -8.13
C ASN A 1084 27.32 -51.90 -8.48
N CYS A 1085 28.15 -52.33 -7.51
CA CYS A 1085 29.48 -52.89 -7.78
C CYS A 1085 29.40 -54.17 -8.64
N ASN A 1086 28.42 -55.04 -8.39
CA ASN A 1086 28.14 -56.19 -9.25
C ASN A 1086 27.74 -55.76 -10.68
N SER A 1087 26.85 -54.77 -10.80
CA SER A 1087 26.38 -54.25 -12.09
C SER A 1087 27.50 -53.58 -12.92
N LEU A 1088 28.44 -52.93 -12.23
CA LEU A 1088 29.62 -52.28 -12.80
C LEU A 1088 30.83 -53.23 -12.96
N ARG A 1089 30.68 -54.52 -12.64
CA ARG A 1089 31.69 -55.58 -12.79
C ARG A 1089 33.00 -55.33 -12.03
N PHE A 1090 32.90 -54.89 -10.78
CA PHE A 1090 34.06 -54.86 -9.88
C PHE A 1090 34.64 -56.28 -9.72
N SER A 1091 35.97 -56.40 -9.79
CA SER A 1091 36.67 -57.69 -9.76
C SER A 1091 36.80 -58.27 -8.35
N ASN A 1092 36.74 -57.42 -7.31
CA ASN A 1092 36.66 -57.80 -5.91
C ASN A 1092 35.99 -56.65 -5.12
N HIS A 1093 34.98 -56.94 -4.30
CA HIS A 1093 34.32 -55.95 -3.44
C HIS A 1093 33.63 -56.60 -2.24
N GLY A 1094 33.57 -55.88 -1.13
CA GLY A 1094 32.91 -56.30 0.10
C GLY A 1094 32.95 -55.20 1.16
N PHE A 1095 32.18 -55.39 2.24
CA PHE A 1095 32.25 -54.60 3.47
C PHE A 1095 32.74 -55.55 4.59
N GLU A 1096 33.61 -55.05 5.47
CA GLU A 1096 34.20 -55.78 6.62
C GLU A 1096 33.56 -55.32 7.94
#